data_AF-A0A962Z6D8-F1
#
_entry.id   AF-A0A962Z6D8-F1
#
_cell.length_a   1.000
_cell.length_b   1.000
_cell.length_c   1.000
_cell.angle_alpha   90.00
_cell.angle_beta   90.00
_cell.angle_gamma   90.00
#
_symmetry.space_group_name_H-M   'P 1'
#
loop_
_entity.id
_entity.type
_entity.pdbx_description
1 polymer ?
#
loop_
_entity_poly.entity_id
_entity_poly.type
_entity_poly.pdbx_seq_one_letter_code
_entity_poly.pdbx_strand_id
1 'polypeptide(L)'
;VFFRLKSPDEDYKRHLSQYAASLDLASTASGGAKAVYQSKAQDALRAMSKWLQEKQLTAFEVTYQGKAKTLQDWAKGVSLRDRARLGPEERINFRDIVNIVSGLVLSQHFADIAPEYPKFPVLVTEANRKSLIGGTLRALAGGTRTKDATAMLDALEVLDGERIDPAGSRYAQEVLNRLKAKGHGQVLNRNELIAGATDVEYFSPAKHRLEPDLLVVLLGVLVYCGDIVLSITGDKIDSGKLALLAERSLDELKQFKHIEAPKEINLAVLRALFELLGLPSGLAQKASQGDTEPVVALQEKISALVPRVLKAGSDLQQGKLGFWGQGLLREEEAKDWYARLDALKKFTEALSPYNTVGKLKNLRVTQEDIDSQKKNLHVLTGVERLLDLVGELGGTASYLSQAEMILQPGHDWVKQAEAERKALFDKLAEDRTAERAANVLGEGRQILARLKKDYIAAYIASHSKARLGVTEEKTRNALRRDDRLLSLRVLAGVSLMPTSQLTAFEDALNGLKSCSVLDEPTLLRTPVCPHCQFRPSAEQLELLPAASRLNKLDDDLDQLQTNWQQTLLENLEDPFTQDSLGLLPLASKALIDAFLTARKLPEPVTTDFANAVQEALSGLEKITVKSDELRQALLQGGSPATPDELRKRFDALISDRGKGKDTTKLRFVIE
;
A
#
# COMPACT_ATOMS: atom_id res chain seq x y z
N VAL A 1 61.09 22.61 27.30
CA VAL A 1 60.62 22.40 28.69
C VAL A 1 61.39 21.23 29.25
N PHE A 2 61.98 21.35 30.43
CA PHE A 2 62.79 20.28 31.02
C PHE A 2 62.14 19.76 32.30
N PHE A 3 61.94 18.45 32.38
CA PHE A 3 61.42 17.77 33.57
C PHE A 3 62.58 17.09 34.29
N ARG A 4 62.73 17.33 35.59
CA ARG A 4 63.81 16.75 36.40
C ARG A 4 63.25 16.23 37.72
N LEU A 5 63.55 14.98 38.06
CA LEU A 5 63.37 14.46 39.42
C LEU A 5 64.49 15.05 40.28
N LYS A 6 64.19 16.09 41.07
CA LYS A 6 65.21 16.90 41.76
C LYS A 6 65.53 16.42 43.17
N SER A 7 64.54 15.88 43.87
CA SER A 7 64.68 15.49 45.28
C SER A 7 64.00 14.15 45.53
N PRO A 8 64.63 13.02 45.15
CA PRO A 8 64.20 11.73 45.68
C PRO A 8 64.43 11.74 47.20
N ASP A 9 63.40 11.41 47.97
CA ASP A 9 63.53 11.31 49.42
C ASP A 9 64.25 10.00 49.82
N GLU A 10 64.52 9.86 51.12
CA GLU A 10 65.26 8.70 51.64
C GLU A 10 64.50 7.38 51.44
N ASP A 11 63.17 7.40 51.40
CA ASP A 11 62.36 6.21 51.12
C ASP A 11 62.55 5.74 49.67
N TYR A 12 62.51 6.67 48.70
CA TYR A 12 62.78 6.33 47.29
C TYR A 12 64.21 5.82 47.10
N LYS A 13 65.21 6.49 47.70
CA LYS A 13 66.61 6.03 47.64
C LYS A 13 66.78 4.64 48.25
N ARG A 14 66.13 4.36 49.38
CA ARG A 14 66.15 3.03 50.01
C ARG A 14 65.57 1.97 49.07
N HIS A 15 64.42 2.23 48.45
CA HIS A 15 63.83 1.28 47.49
C HIS A 15 64.70 1.08 46.26
N LEU A 16 65.32 2.14 45.73
CA LEU A 16 66.25 2.06 44.61
C LEU A 16 67.48 1.22 44.95
N SER A 17 68.08 1.45 46.12
CA SER A 17 69.22 0.67 46.62
C SER A 17 68.86 -0.80 46.83
N GLN A 18 67.68 -1.08 47.42
CA GLN A 18 67.16 -2.44 47.60
C GLN A 18 66.90 -3.13 46.25
N TYR A 19 66.38 -2.39 45.28
CA TYR A 19 66.14 -2.88 43.93
C TYR A 19 67.46 -3.27 43.24
N ALA A 20 68.43 -2.36 43.25
CA ALA A 20 69.75 -2.60 42.67
C ALA A 20 70.47 -3.77 43.33
N ALA A 21 70.51 -3.81 44.67
CA ALA A 21 71.13 -4.90 45.43
C ALA A 21 70.43 -6.25 45.21
N SER A 22 69.09 -6.26 45.11
CA SER A 22 68.34 -7.50 44.86
C SER A 22 68.56 -8.01 43.43
N LEU A 23 68.69 -7.12 42.43
CA LEU A 23 69.02 -7.51 41.06
C LEU A 23 70.44 -8.07 40.96
N ASP A 24 71.40 -7.43 41.62
CA ASP A 24 72.80 -7.87 41.66
C ASP A 24 72.92 -9.27 42.29
N LEU A 25 72.32 -9.47 43.47
CA LEU A 25 72.28 -10.78 44.14
C LEU A 25 71.50 -11.84 43.36
N ALA A 26 70.44 -11.47 42.65
CA ALA A 26 69.71 -12.40 41.77
C ALA A 26 70.53 -12.83 40.55
N SER A 27 71.48 -12.00 40.09
CA SER A 27 72.34 -12.31 38.95
C SER A 27 73.37 -13.39 39.26
N THR A 28 73.80 -13.50 40.53
CA THR A 28 74.83 -14.44 40.99
C THR A 28 74.27 -15.65 41.77
N ALA A 29 73.00 -15.62 42.18
CA ALA A 29 72.33 -16.73 42.87
C ALA A 29 71.67 -17.75 41.92
N SER A 30 71.42 -18.98 42.39
CA SER A 30 70.71 -20.04 41.67
C SER A 30 69.59 -20.67 42.51
N GLY A 31 68.68 -21.40 41.86
CA GLY A 31 67.57 -22.10 42.54
C GLY A 31 66.64 -21.18 43.33
N GLY A 32 66.21 -21.64 44.52
CA GLY A 32 65.24 -20.92 45.37
C GLY A 32 65.72 -19.54 45.85
N ALA A 33 67.03 -19.34 46.06
CA ALA A 33 67.58 -18.04 46.47
C ALA A 33 67.43 -16.97 45.37
N LYS A 34 67.62 -17.35 44.10
CA LYS A 34 67.41 -16.45 42.96
C LYS A 34 65.96 -15.96 42.89
N ALA A 35 65.00 -16.86 43.08
CA ALA A 35 63.57 -16.52 43.07
C ALA A 35 63.21 -15.53 44.18
N VAL A 36 63.79 -15.70 45.38
CA VAL A 36 63.60 -14.76 46.50
C VAL A 36 64.15 -13.37 46.17
N TYR A 37 65.36 -13.27 45.61
CA TYR A 37 65.94 -11.98 45.22
C TYR A 37 65.15 -11.29 44.09
N GLN A 38 64.66 -12.05 43.11
CA GLN A 38 63.77 -11.53 42.07
C GLN A 38 62.46 -10.99 42.64
N SER A 39 61.84 -11.68 43.60
CA SER A 39 60.65 -11.20 44.30
C SER A 39 60.94 -9.88 45.03
N LYS A 40 62.05 -9.80 45.77
CA LYS A 40 62.46 -8.56 46.46
C LYS A 40 62.70 -7.40 45.50
N ALA A 41 63.29 -7.66 44.33
CA ALA A 41 63.42 -6.66 43.28
C ALA A 41 62.04 -6.20 42.76
N GLN A 42 61.09 -7.11 42.53
CA GLN A 42 59.74 -6.73 42.13
C GLN A 42 59.02 -5.90 43.20
N ASP A 43 59.17 -6.25 44.48
CA ASP A 43 58.58 -5.49 45.59
C ASP A 43 59.16 -4.09 45.70
N ALA A 44 60.49 -3.96 45.59
CA ALA A 44 61.17 -2.66 45.57
C ALA A 44 60.75 -1.81 44.35
N LEU A 45 60.57 -2.42 43.17
CA LEU A 45 60.07 -1.73 41.97
C LEU A 45 58.63 -1.25 42.13
N ARG A 46 57.76 -2.08 42.72
CA ARG A 46 56.38 -1.68 43.06
C ARG A 46 56.37 -0.52 44.05
N ALA A 47 57.24 -0.55 45.05
CA ALA A 47 57.38 0.52 46.03
C ALA A 47 57.86 1.84 45.39
N MET A 48 58.88 1.80 44.52
CA MET A 48 59.32 2.97 43.74
C MET A 48 58.21 3.53 42.84
N SER A 49 57.46 2.64 42.17
CA SER A 49 56.35 3.04 41.30
C SER A 49 55.22 3.71 42.09
N LYS A 50 54.88 3.16 43.26
CA LYS A 50 53.91 3.74 44.19
C LYS A 50 54.37 5.12 44.69
N TRP A 51 55.65 5.22 45.08
CA TRP A 51 56.23 6.50 45.51
C TRP A 51 56.14 7.56 44.42
N LEU A 52 56.47 7.22 43.17
CA LEU A 52 56.36 8.14 42.05
C LEU A 52 54.90 8.59 41.84
N GLN A 53 53.93 7.68 41.91
CA GLN A 53 52.51 8.04 41.79
C GLN A 53 52.05 9.01 42.88
N GLU A 54 52.52 8.84 44.12
CA GLU A 54 52.16 9.65 45.27
C GLU A 54 52.89 11.01 45.31
N LYS A 55 54.15 11.05 44.87
CA LYS A 55 55.05 12.22 45.01
C LYS A 55 55.35 12.94 43.70
N GLN A 56 54.91 12.46 42.54
CA GLN A 56 55.20 13.06 41.23
C GLN A 56 54.97 14.58 41.19
N LEU A 57 53.87 15.09 41.78
CA LEU A 57 53.52 16.50 41.71
C LEU A 57 54.49 17.43 42.45
N THR A 58 55.19 16.93 43.47
CA THR A 58 56.12 17.70 44.32
C THR A 58 57.58 17.34 44.11
N ALA A 59 57.88 16.12 43.65
CA ALA A 59 59.25 15.62 43.45
C ALA A 59 59.86 16.05 42.11
N PHE A 60 59.02 16.34 41.10
CA PHE A 60 59.46 16.82 39.80
C PHE A 60 59.49 18.35 39.73
N GLU A 61 60.60 18.87 39.25
CA GLU A 61 60.78 20.27 38.87
C GLU A 61 60.68 20.40 37.35
N VAL A 62 59.94 21.42 36.90
CA VAL A 62 59.81 21.79 35.49
C VAL A 62 60.42 23.15 35.25
N THR A 63 61.40 23.21 34.35
CA THR A 63 62.11 24.44 33.97
C THR A 63 61.73 24.90 32.55
N TYR A 64 61.35 26.17 32.44
CA TYR A 64 61.09 26.85 31.17
C TYR A 64 61.48 28.32 31.25
N GLN A 65 62.23 28.81 30.25
CA GLN A 65 62.75 30.19 30.19
C GLN A 65 63.39 30.65 31.50
N GLY A 66 64.24 29.81 32.11
CA GLY A 66 64.94 30.10 33.37
C GLY A 66 64.08 30.01 34.64
N LYS A 67 62.75 29.86 34.53
CA LYS A 67 61.85 29.68 35.68
C LYS A 67 61.70 28.20 36.00
N ALA A 68 62.01 27.81 37.24
CA ALA A 68 61.86 26.45 37.74
C ALA A 68 60.77 26.41 38.81
N LYS A 69 59.77 25.53 38.65
CA LYS A 69 58.71 25.29 39.63
C LYS A 69 58.33 23.81 39.66
N THR A 70 57.66 23.36 40.73
CA THR A 70 57.13 21.99 40.79
C THR A 70 56.00 21.78 39.78
N LEU A 71 55.65 20.53 39.47
CA LEU A 71 54.46 20.23 38.65
C LEU A 71 53.18 20.81 39.27
N GLN A 72 53.05 20.72 40.60
CA GLN A 72 51.94 21.30 41.34
C GLN A 72 51.82 22.81 41.15
N ASP A 73 52.94 23.54 41.21
CA ASP A 73 52.96 24.99 41.09
C ASP A 73 52.64 25.47 39.67
N TRP A 74 53.06 24.73 38.64
CA TRP A 74 52.69 25.01 37.26
C TRP A 74 51.22 24.73 36.96
N ALA A 75 50.63 23.74 37.63
CA ALA A 75 49.22 23.39 37.50
C ALA A 75 48.29 24.17 38.44
N LYS A 76 48.82 25.13 39.23
CA LYS A 76 48.04 25.86 40.23
C LYS A 76 46.87 26.60 39.58
N GLY A 77 45.65 26.36 40.08
CA GLY A 77 44.42 26.94 39.53
C GLY A 77 43.86 26.22 38.29
N VAL A 78 44.46 25.09 37.89
CA VAL A 78 44.00 24.26 36.78
C VAL A 78 43.68 22.86 37.30
N SER A 79 42.45 22.37 37.04
CA SER A 79 42.11 20.97 37.27
C SER A 79 42.83 20.10 36.23
N LEU A 80 43.84 19.35 36.66
CA LEU A 80 44.55 18.39 35.81
C LEU A 80 43.60 17.29 35.29
N ARG A 81 42.60 16.91 36.08
CA ARG A 81 41.60 15.89 35.69
C ARG A 81 40.73 16.39 34.54
N ASP A 82 40.23 17.61 34.62
CA ASP A 82 39.35 18.19 33.60
C ASP A 82 40.13 18.40 32.30
N ARG A 83 41.38 18.85 32.39
CA ARG A 83 42.28 19.00 31.22
C ARG A 83 42.64 17.66 30.58
N ALA A 84 42.73 16.59 31.36
CA ALA A 84 42.93 15.23 30.86
C ALA A 84 41.64 14.56 30.36
N ARG A 85 40.47 15.21 30.53
CA ARG A 85 39.13 14.69 30.15
C ARG A 85 38.82 13.32 30.76
N LEU A 86 39.24 13.11 32.01
CA LEU A 86 39.09 11.84 32.71
C LEU A 86 37.69 11.67 33.29
N GLY A 87 37.17 10.44 33.26
CA GLY A 87 35.93 10.06 33.95
C GLY A 87 36.04 10.12 35.48
N PRO A 88 34.91 9.97 36.21
CA PRO A 88 34.90 10.07 37.68
C PRO A 88 35.86 9.10 38.37
N GLU A 89 35.97 7.87 37.85
CA GLU A 89 36.78 6.79 38.43
C GLU A 89 38.18 6.66 37.81
N GLU A 90 38.49 7.44 36.77
CA GLU A 90 39.77 7.31 36.06
C GLU A 90 40.89 8.02 36.82
N ARG A 91 42.06 7.40 36.88
CA ARG A 91 43.27 8.01 37.46
C ARG A 91 44.11 8.62 36.35
N ILE A 92 44.59 9.85 36.59
CA ILE A 92 45.50 10.52 35.67
C ILE A 92 46.84 9.78 35.64
N ASN A 93 47.35 9.50 34.44
CA ASN A 93 48.68 8.94 34.28
C ASN A 93 49.74 10.07 34.24
N PHE A 94 50.99 9.72 34.54
CA PHE A 94 52.07 10.71 34.58
C PHE A 94 52.31 11.40 33.23
N ARG A 95 52.15 10.68 32.12
CA ARG A 95 52.30 11.23 30.77
C ARG A 95 51.31 12.38 30.52
N ASP A 96 50.06 12.24 30.96
CA ASP A 96 49.03 13.26 30.79
C ASP A 96 49.33 14.48 31.66
N ILE A 97 49.86 14.29 32.88
CA ILE A 97 50.36 15.40 33.71
C ILE A 97 51.48 16.16 32.98
N VAL A 98 52.47 15.43 32.43
CA VAL A 98 53.57 16.01 31.66
C VAL A 98 53.06 16.79 30.46
N ASN A 99 52.10 16.25 29.71
CA ASN A 99 51.51 16.90 28.54
C ASN A 99 50.73 18.16 28.92
N ILE A 100 49.91 18.11 29.97
CA ILE A 100 49.13 19.26 30.43
C ILE A 100 50.04 20.38 30.91
N VAL A 101 51.03 20.06 31.77
CA VAL A 101 51.97 21.06 32.27
C VAL A 101 52.81 21.64 31.14
N SER A 102 53.28 20.81 30.20
CA SER A 102 53.99 21.30 29.01
C SER A 102 53.11 22.25 28.19
N GLY A 103 51.83 21.92 28.00
CA GLY A 103 50.86 22.76 27.31
C GLY A 103 50.61 24.10 28.00
N LEU A 104 50.46 24.10 29.34
CA LEU A 104 50.31 25.34 30.13
C LEU A 104 51.55 26.23 30.00
N VAL A 105 52.74 25.62 30.08
CA VAL A 105 54.02 26.32 30.02
C VAL A 105 54.29 26.90 28.62
N LEU A 106 53.95 26.16 27.57
CA LEU A 106 54.18 26.55 26.18
C LEU A 106 53.02 27.37 25.57
N SER A 107 51.90 27.54 26.29
CA SER A 107 50.69 28.18 25.75
C SER A 107 50.97 29.55 25.14
N GLN A 108 51.70 30.42 25.84
CA GLN A 108 52.00 31.77 25.33
C GLN A 108 52.91 31.70 24.11
N HIS A 109 53.91 30.82 24.12
CA HIS A 109 54.80 30.65 22.97
C HIS A 109 54.03 30.24 21.71
N PHE A 110 53.08 29.32 21.83
CA PHE A 110 52.21 28.95 20.70
C PHE A 110 51.31 30.09 20.25
N ALA A 111 50.74 30.86 21.18
CA ALA A 111 49.94 32.04 20.87
C ALA A 111 50.75 33.14 20.15
N ASP A 112 52.02 33.32 20.50
CA ASP A 112 52.89 34.33 19.88
C ASP A 112 53.27 33.94 18.44
N ILE A 113 53.49 32.64 18.16
CA ILE A 113 53.93 32.17 16.84
C ILE A 113 52.78 31.84 15.88
N ALA A 114 51.57 31.63 16.41
CA ALA A 114 50.38 31.23 15.65
C ALA A 114 49.11 31.74 16.37
N PRO A 115 48.86 33.06 16.37
CA PRO A 115 47.81 33.69 17.17
C PRO A 115 46.39 33.22 16.81
N GLU A 116 46.20 32.77 15.57
CA GLU A 116 44.90 32.35 15.04
C GLU A 116 44.92 30.88 14.59
N TYR A 117 45.72 30.04 15.25
CA TYR A 117 45.74 28.61 14.96
C TYR A 117 44.41 27.92 15.38
N PRO A 118 43.91 26.94 14.61
CA PRO A 118 42.68 26.21 14.92
C PRO A 118 42.67 25.58 16.31
N LYS A 119 41.53 25.72 17.00
CA LYS A 119 41.28 25.05 18.28
C LYS A 119 40.48 23.78 18.04
N PHE A 120 41.13 22.63 18.16
CA PHE A 120 40.48 21.35 17.94
C PHE A 120 39.69 20.90 19.18
N PRO A 121 38.42 20.50 19.04
CA PRO A 121 37.66 19.93 20.15
C PRO A 121 38.10 18.49 20.48
N VAL A 122 38.95 17.89 19.65
CA VAL A 122 39.59 16.57 19.85
C VAL A 122 41.12 16.70 19.93
N LEU A 123 41.79 15.72 20.55
CA LEU A 123 43.25 15.71 20.63
C LEU A 123 43.86 15.36 19.26
N VAL A 124 44.55 16.33 18.65
CA VAL A 124 45.29 16.15 17.40
C VAL A 124 46.78 16.04 17.70
N THR A 125 47.42 15.00 17.18
CA THR A 125 48.84 14.66 17.32
C THR A 125 49.40 14.27 15.96
N GLU A 126 50.71 14.27 15.79
CA GLU A 126 51.35 13.79 14.56
C GLU A 126 50.93 12.35 14.19
N ALA A 127 50.76 11.48 15.19
CA ALA A 127 50.40 10.08 15.00
C ALA A 127 48.97 9.87 14.47
N ASN A 128 48.01 10.71 14.87
CA ASN A 128 46.60 10.54 14.47
C ASN A 128 46.11 11.54 13.40
N ARG A 129 46.82 12.66 13.18
CA ARG A 129 46.41 13.73 12.25
C ARG A 129 46.13 13.22 10.84
N LYS A 130 46.99 12.34 10.30
CA LYS A 130 46.80 11.75 8.96
C LYS A 130 45.47 10.98 8.85
N SER A 131 45.09 10.26 9.89
CA SER A 131 43.82 9.52 9.95
C SER A 131 42.61 10.45 10.04
N LEU A 132 42.69 11.48 10.90
CA LEU A 132 41.63 12.48 11.07
C LEU A 132 41.36 13.24 9.76
N ILE A 133 42.42 13.65 9.07
CA ILE A 133 42.34 14.33 7.77
C ILE A 133 41.76 13.41 6.70
N GLY A 134 42.28 12.18 6.57
CA GLY A 134 41.75 11.22 5.60
C GLY A 134 40.30 10.82 5.87
N GLY A 135 39.86 10.79 7.14
CA GLY A 135 38.45 10.64 7.51
C GLY A 135 37.59 11.82 7.07
N THR A 136 38.10 13.04 7.24
CA THR A 136 37.41 14.28 6.87
C THR A 136 37.26 14.41 5.35
N LEU A 137 38.32 14.15 4.57
CA LEU A 137 38.28 14.17 3.11
C LEU A 137 37.30 13.12 2.54
N ARG A 138 37.24 11.92 3.15
CA ARG A 138 36.24 10.90 2.80
C ARG A 138 34.81 11.35 3.09
N ALA A 139 34.58 12.08 4.19
CA ALA A 139 33.27 12.65 4.48
C ALA A 139 32.84 13.67 3.41
N LEU A 140 33.77 14.52 2.93
CA LEU A 140 33.51 15.45 1.83
C LEU A 140 33.23 14.75 0.48
N ALA A 141 33.80 13.56 0.28
CA ALA A 141 33.59 12.73 -0.91
C ALA A 141 32.27 11.91 -0.87
N GLY A 142 31.38 12.16 0.09
CA GLY A 142 30.10 11.46 0.23
C GLY A 142 30.09 10.30 1.23
N GLY A 143 31.20 10.07 1.95
CA GLY A 143 31.26 9.12 3.06
C GLY A 143 30.56 9.64 4.33
N THR A 144 30.37 8.75 5.32
CA THR A 144 29.74 9.11 6.60
C THR A 144 30.55 10.18 7.34
N ARG A 145 29.90 11.28 7.73
CA ARG A 145 30.50 12.32 8.58
C ARG A 145 30.63 11.82 10.02
N THR A 146 31.84 11.44 10.42
CA THR A 146 32.16 10.98 11.79
C THR A 146 32.31 12.16 12.75
N LYS A 147 32.27 11.90 14.06
CA LYS A 147 32.54 12.92 15.10
C LYS A 147 33.92 13.58 14.92
N ASP A 148 34.92 12.79 14.52
CA ASP A 148 36.26 13.27 14.21
C ASP A 148 36.27 14.19 12.99
N ALA A 149 35.55 13.84 11.91
CA ALA A 149 35.42 14.70 10.74
C ALA A 149 34.71 16.01 11.09
N THR A 150 33.63 15.95 11.87
CA THR A 150 32.94 17.15 12.38
C THR A 150 33.88 18.01 13.21
N ALA A 151 34.67 17.41 14.11
CA ALA A 151 35.65 18.13 14.93
C ALA A 151 36.72 18.85 14.11
N MET A 152 37.18 18.24 13.00
CA MET A 152 38.14 18.87 12.09
C MET A 152 37.52 20.04 11.32
N LEU A 153 36.28 19.90 10.84
CA LEU A 153 35.56 20.94 10.12
C LEU A 153 35.17 22.12 11.04
N ASP A 154 34.76 21.83 12.27
CA ASP A 154 34.45 22.83 13.29
C ASP A 154 35.67 23.67 13.67
N ALA A 155 36.83 23.03 13.87
CA ALA A 155 38.08 23.72 14.18
C ALA A 155 38.53 24.68 13.05
N LEU A 156 38.18 24.35 11.81
CA LEU A 156 38.41 25.19 10.62
C LEU A 156 37.29 26.21 10.37
N GLU A 157 36.30 26.32 11.25
CA GLU A 157 35.21 27.31 11.19
C GLU A 157 34.37 27.21 9.90
N VAL A 158 34.29 26.03 9.29
CA VAL A 158 33.55 25.80 8.03
C VAL A 158 32.20 25.12 8.23
N LEU A 159 31.65 25.16 9.44
CA LEU A 159 30.33 24.63 9.77
C LEU A 159 29.39 25.75 10.20
N ASP A 160 28.18 25.75 9.65
CA ASP A 160 27.02 26.50 10.14
C ASP A 160 25.97 25.49 10.62
N GLY A 161 25.94 25.26 11.94
CA GLY A 161 25.22 24.13 12.53
C GLY A 161 25.71 22.79 11.97
N GLU A 162 24.82 22.05 11.31
CA GLU A 162 25.17 20.77 10.65
C GLU A 162 25.56 20.95 9.17
N ARG A 163 25.49 22.16 8.60
CA ARG A 163 25.81 22.41 7.19
C ARG A 163 27.28 22.82 7.03
N ILE A 164 27.93 22.36 5.96
CA ILE A 164 29.26 22.84 5.59
C ILE A 164 29.10 24.19 4.87
N ASP A 165 29.67 25.24 5.44
CA ASP A 165 29.60 26.61 4.95
C ASP A 165 30.92 27.36 5.23
N PRO A 166 31.78 27.58 4.22
CA PRO A 166 33.05 28.24 4.40
C PRO A 166 32.94 29.77 4.49
N ALA A 167 31.75 30.36 4.32
CA ALA A 167 31.60 31.81 4.26
C ALA A 167 32.07 32.51 5.54
N GLY A 168 31.81 31.91 6.71
CA GLY A 168 32.24 32.43 8.01
C GLY A 168 33.67 32.08 8.43
N SER A 169 34.34 31.16 7.72
CA SER A 169 35.67 30.67 8.11
C SER A 169 36.76 31.69 7.79
N ARG A 170 37.47 32.16 8.83
CA ARG A 170 38.63 33.06 8.62
C ARG A 170 39.70 32.43 7.72
N TYR A 171 39.88 31.11 7.83
CA TYR A 171 40.87 30.37 7.05
C TYR A 171 40.46 30.28 5.58
N ALA A 172 39.19 29.97 5.32
CA ALA A 172 38.66 29.89 3.97
C ALA A 172 38.68 31.27 3.29
N GLN A 173 38.30 32.33 4.02
CA GLN A 173 38.34 33.70 3.51
C GLN A 173 39.75 34.14 3.14
N GLU A 174 40.78 33.74 3.89
CA GLU A 174 42.17 34.04 3.52
C GLU A 174 42.55 33.41 2.17
N VAL A 175 42.16 32.15 1.91
CA VAL A 175 42.38 31.49 0.61
C VAL A 175 41.62 32.23 -0.50
N LEU A 176 40.33 32.50 -0.29
CA LEU A 176 39.47 33.14 -1.27
C LEU A 176 39.90 34.58 -1.58
N ASN A 177 40.35 35.34 -0.58
CA ASN A 177 40.84 36.71 -0.76
C ASN A 177 42.13 36.74 -1.57
N ARG A 178 43.06 35.80 -1.34
CA ARG A 178 44.26 35.66 -2.17
C ARG A 178 43.94 35.30 -3.61
N LEU A 179 42.99 34.39 -3.83
CA LEU A 179 42.55 34.02 -5.17
C LEU A 179 41.85 35.20 -5.87
N LYS A 180 40.99 35.94 -5.18
CA LYS A 180 40.34 37.16 -5.72
C LYS A 180 41.36 38.23 -6.09
N ALA A 181 42.39 38.44 -5.25
CA ALA A 181 43.44 39.42 -5.51
C ALA A 181 44.28 39.13 -6.77
N LYS A 182 44.29 37.90 -7.27
CA LYS A 182 44.95 37.54 -8.54
C LYS A 182 44.23 38.08 -9.78
N GLY A 183 42.92 38.30 -9.70
CA GLY A 183 42.08 38.72 -10.83
C GLY A 183 41.46 37.55 -11.60
N HIS A 184 40.50 37.87 -12.47
CA HIS A 184 39.73 36.86 -13.22
C HIS A 184 40.61 36.03 -14.17
N GLY A 185 40.36 34.71 -14.21
CA GLY A 185 41.06 33.76 -15.06
C GLY A 185 42.50 33.43 -14.62
N GLN A 186 42.99 34.04 -13.54
CA GLN A 186 44.29 33.74 -12.96
C GLN A 186 44.19 32.60 -11.95
N VAL A 187 45.30 31.88 -11.78
CA VAL A 187 45.42 30.76 -10.84
C VAL A 187 46.31 31.15 -9.68
N LEU A 188 46.07 30.57 -8.50
CA LEU A 188 46.90 30.74 -7.32
C LEU A 188 47.73 29.47 -7.09
N ASN A 189 49.04 29.55 -7.31
CA ASN A 189 49.93 28.40 -7.22
C ASN A 189 50.18 27.99 -5.77
N ARG A 190 50.58 26.72 -5.57
CA ARG A 190 50.87 26.16 -4.23
C ARG A 190 51.87 27.00 -3.43
N ASN A 191 52.96 27.42 -4.07
CA ASN A 191 54.03 28.24 -3.48
C ASN A 191 53.57 29.66 -3.08
N GLU A 192 52.36 30.07 -3.47
CA GLU A 192 51.76 31.36 -3.09
C GLU A 192 50.82 31.22 -1.89
N LEU A 193 50.36 30.00 -1.61
CA LEU A 193 49.59 29.65 -0.43
C LEU A 193 50.51 29.24 0.72
N ILE A 194 51.52 28.42 0.42
CA ILE A 194 52.39 27.79 1.39
C ILE A 194 53.77 28.47 1.36
N ALA A 195 54.30 28.78 2.55
CA ALA A 195 55.64 29.34 2.73
C ALA A 195 56.40 28.61 3.85
N GLY A 196 57.71 28.43 3.69
CA GLY A 196 58.59 27.77 4.68
C GLY A 196 59.85 27.16 4.08
N ALA A 197 60.69 26.57 4.93
CA ALA A 197 61.81 25.73 4.49
C ALA A 197 61.29 24.36 4.04
N THR A 198 62.07 23.61 3.24
CA THR A 198 61.64 22.37 2.56
C THR A 198 60.96 21.34 3.48
N ASP A 199 61.34 21.30 4.76
CA ASP A 199 60.81 20.33 5.73
C ASP A 199 59.77 20.91 6.70
N VAL A 200 59.54 22.23 6.68
CA VAL A 200 58.64 22.95 7.60
C VAL A 200 57.91 24.05 6.84
N GLU A 201 56.80 23.68 6.22
CA GLU A 201 55.95 24.52 5.40
C GLU A 201 54.63 24.86 6.12
N TYR A 202 54.13 26.09 5.96
CA TYR A 202 52.83 26.50 6.52
C TYR A 202 52.04 27.41 5.58
N PHE A 203 50.72 27.32 5.65
CA PHE A 203 49.81 28.33 5.11
C PHE A 203 49.62 29.46 6.12
N SER A 204 49.80 30.70 5.65
CA SER A 204 49.72 31.91 6.47
C SER A 204 50.58 31.82 7.76
N PRO A 205 51.91 31.66 7.63
CA PRO A 205 52.81 31.31 8.75
C PRO A 205 52.80 32.30 9.92
N ALA A 206 52.46 33.57 9.68
CA ALA A 206 52.43 34.61 10.71
C ALA A 206 51.10 34.70 11.50
N LYS A 207 50.03 34.03 11.04
CA LYS A 207 48.70 34.11 11.66
C LYS A 207 48.12 32.72 11.94
N HIS A 208 47.64 32.06 10.89
CA HIS A 208 46.95 30.77 10.98
C HIS A 208 47.92 29.59 11.12
N ARG A 209 49.10 29.66 10.49
CA ARG A 209 50.16 28.65 10.52
C ARG A 209 49.65 27.21 10.29
N LEU A 210 48.74 27.02 9.34
CA LEU A 210 48.18 25.69 9.05
C LEU A 210 49.22 24.81 8.36
N GLU A 211 49.33 23.56 8.78
CA GLU A 211 50.09 22.56 8.06
C GLU A 211 49.48 22.27 6.68
N PRO A 212 50.29 21.83 5.69
CA PRO A 212 49.80 21.57 4.34
C PRO A 212 48.66 20.55 4.27
N ASP A 213 48.62 19.58 5.20
CA ASP A 213 47.55 18.58 5.25
C ASP A 213 46.22 19.17 5.76
N LEU A 214 46.25 20.08 6.74
CA LEU A 214 45.08 20.86 7.16
C LEU A 214 44.60 21.83 6.07
N LEU A 215 45.53 22.45 5.34
CA LEU A 215 45.17 23.27 4.19
C LEU A 215 44.43 22.44 3.14
N VAL A 216 44.86 21.21 2.86
CA VAL A 216 44.16 20.32 1.92
C VAL A 216 42.71 20.06 2.35
N VAL A 217 42.43 19.90 3.64
CA VAL A 217 41.04 19.79 4.13
C VAL A 217 40.26 21.06 3.80
N LEU A 218 40.83 22.23 4.09
CA LEU A 218 40.20 23.52 3.80
C LEU A 218 39.94 23.71 2.30
N LEU A 219 40.91 23.35 1.44
CA LEU A 219 40.74 23.38 -0.01
C LEU A 219 39.68 22.38 -0.47
N GLY A 220 39.64 21.18 0.12
CA GLY A 220 38.60 20.18 -0.13
C GLY A 220 37.20 20.70 0.20
N VAL A 221 37.06 21.47 1.29
CA VAL A 221 35.79 22.13 1.65
C VAL A 221 35.40 23.18 0.62
N LEU A 222 36.35 24.02 0.18
CA LEU A 222 36.10 25.02 -0.86
C LEU A 222 35.71 24.35 -2.20
N VAL A 223 36.33 23.23 -2.57
CA VAL A 223 35.94 22.43 -3.74
C VAL A 223 34.54 21.81 -3.55
N TYR A 224 34.24 21.28 -2.37
CA TYR A 224 32.93 20.74 -2.00
C TYR A 224 31.81 21.80 -2.16
N CYS A 225 32.06 23.03 -1.71
CA CYS A 225 31.13 24.14 -1.86
C CYS A 225 31.08 24.71 -3.28
N GLY A 226 32.06 24.37 -4.13
CA GLY A 226 32.19 24.82 -5.50
C GLY A 226 32.79 26.22 -5.62
N ASP A 227 33.55 26.67 -4.63
CA ASP A 227 34.19 27.99 -4.58
C ASP A 227 35.53 28.02 -5.33
N ILE A 228 36.19 26.87 -5.47
CA ILE A 228 37.45 26.70 -6.19
C ILE A 228 37.48 25.38 -6.98
N VAL A 229 38.40 25.29 -7.93
CA VAL A 229 38.83 24.03 -8.54
C VAL A 229 40.28 23.78 -8.11
N LEU A 230 40.56 22.57 -7.62
CA LEU A 230 41.89 22.17 -7.15
C LEU A 230 42.61 21.37 -8.25
N SER A 231 43.72 21.89 -8.78
CA SER A 231 44.53 21.16 -9.77
C SER A 231 45.59 20.29 -9.10
N ILE A 232 45.55 19.00 -9.42
CA ILE A 232 46.54 18.01 -8.97
C ILE A 232 47.31 17.43 -10.17
N THR A 233 48.22 16.50 -9.93
CA THR A 233 48.97 15.86 -11.01
C THR A 233 48.06 14.95 -11.84
N GLY A 234 47.79 15.35 -13.09
CA GLY A 234 47.03 14.57 -14.06
C GLY A 234 45.50 14.76 -14.00
N ASP A 235 44.97 15.52 -13.04
CA ASP A 235 43.52 15.77 -12.93
C ASP A 235 43.21 17.13 -12.27
N LYS A 236 41.92 17.49 -12.27
CA LYS A 236 41.35 18.62 -11.54
C LYS A 236 40.16 18.14 -10.72
N ILE A 237 40.10 18.56 -9.45
CA ILE A 237 39.00 18.26 -8.54
C ILE A 237 38.08 19.48 -8.50
N ASP A 238 36.85 19.30 -8.99
CA ASP A 238 35.74 20.24 -8.87
C ASP A 238 34.61 19.63 -8.01
N SER A 239 33.53 20.38 -7.79
CA SER A 239 32.38 19.94 -7.00
C SER A 239 31.67 18.68 -7.56
N GLY A 240 31.96 18.30 -8.81
CA GLY A 240 31.44 17.08 -9.45
C GLY A 240 32.45 15.92 -9.51
N LYS A 241 33.66 16.09 -8.98
CA LYS A 241 34.71 15.04 -8.89
C LYS A 241 35.21 14.85 -7.45
N LEU A 242 34.35 15.05 -6.46
CA LEU A 242 34.72 14.98 -5.03
C LEU A 242 35.26 13.62 -4.58
N ALA A 243 34.91 12.53 -5.28
CA ALA A 243 35.46 11.19 -5.04
C ALA A 243 37.00 11.19 -5.05
N LEU A 244 37.63 12.05 -5.87
CA LEU A 244 39.08 12.18 -5.94
C LEU A 244 39.72 12.64 -4.61
N LEU A 245 38.98 13.35 -3.74
CA LEU A 245 39.47 13.72 -2.41
C LEU A 245 39.70 12.50 -1.51
N ALA A 246 38.97 11.41 -1.75
CA ALA A 246 39.10 10.15 -1.01
C ALA A 246 40.03 9.15 -1.70
N GLU A 247 40.06 9.14 -3.04
CA GLU A 247 40.84 8.18 -3.83
C GLU A 247 42.33 8.54 -3.88
N ARG A 248 42.66 9.83 -3.90
CA ARG A 248 44.05 10.31 -3.99
C ARG A 248 44.74 10.31 -2.64
N SER A 249 46.04 10.03 -2.64
CA SER A 249 46.83 10.02 -1.41
C SER A 249 46.98 11.42 -0.83
N LEU A 250 47.05 11.55 0.50
CA LEU A 250 47.25 12.85 1.15
C LEU A 250 48.56 13.53 0.69
N ASP A 251 49.61 12.74 0.42
CA ASP A 251 50.89 13.28 -0.06
C ASP A 251 50.79 13.84 -1.48
N GLU A 252 49.98 13.24 -2.36
CA GLU A 252 49.67 13.80 -3.68
C GLU A 252 48.81 15.07 -3.57
N LEU A 253 47.79 15.06 -2.71
CA LEU A 253 46.92 16.22 -2.51
C LEU A 253 47.70 17.42 -1.92
N LYS A 254 48.64 17.18 -1.00
CA LYS A 254 49.57 18.20 -0.47
C LYS A 254 50.46 18.82 -1.55
N GLN A 255 50.71 18.10 -2.64
CA GLN A 255 51.53 18.53 -3.79
C GLN A 255 50.67 19.06 -4.95
N PHE A 256 49.47 19.58 -4.65
CA PHE A 256 48.64 20.25 -5.64
C PHE A 256 49.41 21.35 -6.39
N LYS A 257 49.03 21.62 -7.65
CA LYS A 257 49.74 22.59 -8.50
C LYS A 257 49.28 24.02 -8.22
N HIS A 258 47.98 24.23 -8.33
CA HIS A 258 47.33 25.52 -8.12
C HIS A 258 45.85 25.32 -7.79
N ILE A 259 45.22 26.38 -7.30
CA ILE A 259 43.77 26.52 -7.26
C ILE A 259 43.32 27.60 -8.25
N GLU A 260 42.13 27.44 -8.80
CA GLU A 260 41.55 28.39 -9.76
C GLU A 260 40.08 28.65 -9.45
N ALA A 261 39.56 29.77 -9.93
CA ALA A 261 38.14 30.06 -9.82
C ALA A 261 37.32 29.07 -10.69
N PRO A 262 36.11 28.66 -10.25
CA PRO A 262 35.19 27.88 -11.06
C PRO A 262 34.81 28.62 -12.36
N LYS A 263 34.35 27.88 -13.36
CA LYS A 263 33.85 28.47 -14.61
C LYS A 263 32.65 29.38 -14.34
N GLU A 264 32.47 30.41 -15.18
CA GLU A 264 31.31 31.28 -15.11
C GLU A 264 30.01 30.52 -15.39
N ILE A 265 28.96 30.87 -14.65
CA ILE A 265 27.62 30.29 -14.79
C ILE A 265 27.12 30.54 -16.21
N ASN A 266 26.66 29.50 -16.89
CA ASN A 266 25.88 29.70 -18.11
C ASN A 266 24.49 30.26 -17.73
N LEU A 267 24.40 31.60 -17.69
CA LEU A 267 23.19 32.32 -17.32
C LEU A 267 21.98 31.97 -18.20
N ALA A 268 22.19 31.65 -19.47
CA ALA A 268 21.11 31.28 -20.38
C ALA A 268 20.46 29.95 -19.97
N VAL A 269 21.29 28.93 -19.71
CA VAL A 269 20.83 27.60 -19.24
C VAL A 269 20.15 27.71 -17.88
N LEU A 270 20.69 28.52 -16.95
CA LEU A 270 20.11 28.68 -15.63
C LEU A 270 18.73 29.39 -15.68
N ARG A 271 18.57 30.39 -16.55
CA ARG A 271 17.26 31.03 -16.79
C ARG A 271 16.26 30.02 -17.34
N ALA A 272 16.65 29.24 -18.34
CA ALA A 272 15.79 28.22 -18.95
C ALA A 272 15.38 27.13 -17.93
N LEU A 273 16.28 26.73 -17.03
CA LEU A 273 15.98 25.78 -15.95
C LEU A 273 14.96 26.36 -14.95
N PHE A 274 15.13 27.61 -14.54
CA PHE A 274 14.18 28.25 -13.64
C PHE A 274 12.81 28.42 -14.29
N GLU A 275 12.74 28.85 -15.54
CA GLU A 275 11.48 28.93 -16.29
C GLU A 275 10.80 27.56 -16.43
N LEU A 276 11.56 26.50 -16.72
CA LEU A 276 11.04 25.12 -16.76
C LEU A 276 10.35 24.72 -15.45
N LEU A 277 10.91 25.13 -14.32
CA LEU A 277 10.40 24.81 -12.97
C LEU A 277 9.35 25.82 -12.46
N GLY A 278 8.95 26.78 -13.30
CA GLY A 278 8.00 27.84 -12.93
C GLY A 278 8.55 28.82 -11.89
N LEU A 279 9.87 29.05 -11.91
CA LEU A 279 10.58 30.00 -11.06
C LEU A 279 10.91 31.28 -11.86
N PRO A 280 10.98 32.46 -11.20
CA PRO A 280 11.34 33.71 -11.87
C PRO A 280 12.75 33.64 -12.47
N SER A 281 12.91 33.99 -13.75
CA SER A 281 14.20 33.99 -14.44
C SER A 281 15.23 34.98 -13.83
N GLY A 282 14.75 35.99 -13.09
CA GLY A 282 15.59 36.90 -12.29
C GLY A 282 16.43 36.21 -11.22
N LEU A 283 16.04 35.01 -10.76
CA LEU A 283 16.84 34.20 -9.83
C LEU A 283 18.18 33.77 -10.44
N ALA A 284 18.28 33.63 -11.76
CA ALA A 284 19.54 33.32 -12.43
C ALA A 284 20.56 34.46 -12.26
N GLN A 285 20.09 35.71 -12.28
CA GLN A 285 20.95 36.87 -12.07
C GLN A 285 21.44 36.91 -10.62
N LYS A 286 20.55 36.69 -9.64
CA LYS A 286 20.90 36.59 -8.22
C LYS A 286 21.93 35.48 -7.96
N ALA A 287 21.79 34.33 -8.62
CA ALA A 287 22.73 33.21 -8.51
C ALA A 287 24.14 33.60 -8.99
N SER A 288 24.25 34.35 -10.08
CA SER A 288 25.54 34.86 -10.56
C SER A 288 26.19 35.87 -9.59
N GLN A 289 25.38 36.55 -8.78
CA GLN A 289 25.81 37.52 -7.78
C GLN A 289 26.19 36.90 -6.43
N GLY A 290 26.06 35.58 -6.25
CA GLY A 290 26.41 34.91 -5.00
C GLY A 290 25.24 34.69 -4.03
N ASP A 291 24.01 35.02 -4.41
CA ASP A 291 22.83 34.90 -3.55
C ASP A 291 22.41 33.43 -3.35
N THR A 292 21.96 33.09 -2.14
CA THR A 292 21.50 31.76 -1.76
C THR A 292 20.02 31.52 -2.07
N GLU A 293 19.21 32.57 -2.25
CA GLU A 293 17.77 32.48 -2.60
C GLU A 293 17.48 31.57 -3.81
N PRO A 294 18.21 31.65 -4.94
CA PRO A 294 17.96 30.80 -6.11
C PRO A 294 18.15 29.31 -5.83
N VAL A 295 19.09 28.97 -4.94
CA VAL A 295 19.38 27.58 -4.56
C VAL A 295 18.25 27.03 -3.70
N VAL A 296 17.76 27.82 -2.73
CA VAL A 296 16.62 27.44 -1.89
C VAL A 296 15.38 27.20 -2.74
N ALA A 297 15.05 28.14 -3.63
CA ALA A 297 13.91 28.04 -4.53
C ALA A 297 13.99 26.82 -5.47
N LEU A 298 15.19 26.52 -5.99
CA LEU A 298 15.43 25.32 -6.81
C LEU A 298 15.15 24.04 -6.03
N GLN A 299 15.74 23.92 -4.85
CA GLN A 299 15.62 22.72 -4.01
C GLN A 299 14.17 22.49 -3.57
N GLU A 300 13.41 23.56 -3.28
CA GLU A 300 11.99 23.48 -2.95
C GLU A 300 11.17 22.92 -4.12
N LYS A 301 11.41 23.40 -5.36
CA LYS A 301 10.75 22.87 -6.56
C LYS A 301 11.11 21.41 -6.84
N ILE A 302 12.38 21.04 -6.68
CA ILE A 302 12.82 19.63 -6.85
C ILE A 302 12.09 18.74 -5.83
N SER A 303 12.05 19.17 -4.57
CA SER A 303 11.42 18.43 -3.47
C SER A 303 9.92 18.25 -3.68
N ALA A 304 9.25 19.20 -4.33
CA ALA A 304 7.84 19.09 -4.70
C ALA A 304 7.60 18.24 -5.96
N LEU A 305 8.51 18.28 -6.94
CA LEU A 305 8.33 17.62 -8.23
C LEU A 305 8.66 16.12 -8.18
N VAL A 306 9.69 15.71 -7.43
CA VAL A 306 10.09 14.30 -7.32
C VAL A 306 8.95 13.39 -6.85
N PRO A 307 8.22 13.69 -5.76
CA PRO A 307 7.10 12.85 -5.31
C PRO A 307 5.95 12.78 -6.33
N ARG A 308 5.68 13.88 -7.04
CA ARG A 308 4.63 13.94 -8.08
C ARG A 308 4.95 13.00 -9.24
N VAL A 309 6.17 13.07 -9.76
CA VAL A 309 6.62 12.21 -10.86
C VAL A 309 6.62 10.75 -10.44
N LEU A 310 7.09 10.43 -9.24
CA LEU A 310 7.07 9.08 -8.68
C LEU A 310 5.65 8.53 -8.56
N LYS A 311 4.72 9.33 -8.00
CA LYS A 311 3.32 8.93 -7.84
C LYS A 311 2.67 8.69 -9.21
N ALA A 312 2.78 9.65 -10.13
CA ALA A 312 2.21 9.53 -11.48
C ALA A 312 2.78 8.32 -12.24
N GLY A 313 4.08 8.08 -12.14
CA GLY A 313 4.73 6.91 -12.75
C GLY A 313 4.24 5.58 -12.17
N SER A 314 4.10 5.49 -10.84
CA SER A 314 3.59 4.30 -10.17
C SER A 314 2.11 4.05 -10.50
N ASP A 315 1.27 5.09 -10.48
CA ASP A 315 -0.16 4.98 -10.77
C ASP A 315 -0.39 4.56 -12.23
N LEU A 316 0.43 5.05 -13.16
CA LEU A 316 0.42 4.65 -14.57
C LEU A 316 0.80 3.17 -14.74
N GLN A 317 1.88 2.70 -14.09
CA GLN A 317 2.29 1.28 -14.15
C GLN A 317 1.27 0.33 -13.54
N GLN A 318 0.56 0.76 -12.50
CA GLN A 318 -0.49 -0.02 -11.85
C GLN A 318 -1.79 -0.05 -12.66
N GLY A 319 -1.85 0.60 -13.83
CA GLY A 319 -3.05 0.61 -14.67
C GLY A 319 -4.21 1.40 -14.07
N LYS A 320 -3.95 2.38 -13.19
CA LYS A 320 -5.01 3.19 -12.56
C LYS A 320 -5.75 4.11 -13.52
N LEU A 321 -5.28 4.24 -14.76
CA LEU A 321 -5.98 4.95 -15.85
C LEU A 321 -7.04 4.08 -16.54
N GLY A 322 -7.65 3.15 -15.81
CA GLY A 322 -8.84 2.42 -16.23
C GLY A 322 -10.10 3.25 -15.93
N PHE A 323 -10.93 3.46 -16.95
CA PHE A 323 -12.17 4.22 -16.85
C PHE A 323 -13.28 3.51 -17.62
N TRP A 324 -14.47 3.37 -17.01
CA TRP A 324 -15.64 2.80 -17.69
C TRP A 324 -15.39 1.45 -18.41
N GLY A 325 -14.59 0.56 -17.79
CA GLY A 325 -14.26 -0.76 -18.33
C GLY A 325 -13.19 -0.79 -19.42
N GLN A 326 -12.56 0.35 -19.75
CA GLN A 326 -11.52 0.46 -20.78
C GLN A 326 -10.32 1.29 -20.28
N GLY A 327 -9.14 1.11 -20.88
CA GLY A 327 -7.98 1.94 -20.60
C GLY A 327 -8.10 3.30 -21.30
N LEU A 328 -7.82 4.41 -20.59
CA LEU A 328 -7.75 5.75 -21.18
C LEU A 328 -6.54 5.94 -22.10
N LEU A 329 -5.52 5.10 -21.92
CA LEU A 329 -4.31 5.06 -22.73
C LEU A 329 -4.21 3.70 -23.42
N ARG A 330 -3.70 3.70 -24.66
CA ARG A 330 -3.24 2.47 -25.31
C ARG A 330 -1.96 1.99 -24.64
N GLU A 331 -1.68 0.68 -24.70
CA GLU A 331 -0.49 0.11 -24.06
C GLU A 331 0.82 0.77 -24.52
N GLU A 332 0.95 1.04 -25.82
CA GLU A 332 2.13 1.71 -26.38
C GLU A 332 2.26 3.17 -25.89
N GLU A 333 1.14 3.89 -25.77
CA GLU A 333 1.14 5.25 -25.20
C GLU A 333 1.53 5.24 -23.72
N ALA A 334 1.01 4.27 -22.94
CA ALA A 334 1.35 4.14 -21.53
C ALA A 334 2.84 3.83 -21.32
N LYS A 335 3.45 3.00 -22.18
CA LYS A 335 4.90 2.74 -22.15
C LYS A 335 5.71 4.00 -22.47
N ASP A 336 5.36 4.75 -23.52
CA ASP A 336 6.02 6.01 -23.87
C ASP A 336 5.91 7.04 -22.74
N TRP A 337 4.72 7.20 -22.17
CA TRP A 337 4.47 8.14 -21.08
C TRP A 337 5.26 7.75 -19.82
N TYR A 338 5.32 6.45 -19.50
CA TYR A 338 6.15 5.97 -18.39
C TYR A 338 7.64 6.28 -18.62
N ALA A 339 8.17 6.02 -19.82
CA ALA A 339 9.57 6.32 -20.15
C ALA A 339 9.89 7.83 -20.02
N ARG A 340 8.96 8.70 -20.42
CA ARG A 340 9.07 10.15 -20.25
C ARG A 340 9.06 10.58 -18.78
N LEU A 341 8.19 9.97 -17.96
CA LEU A 341 8.17 10.22 -16.52
C LEU A 341 9.45 9.76 -15.83
N ASP A 342 9.99 8.60 -16.22
CA ASP A 342 11.27 8.11 -15.70
C ASP A 342 12.44 9.03 -16.11
N ALA A 343 12.43 9.54 -17.35
CA ALA A 343 13.41 10.53 -17.81
C ALA A 343 13.32 11.84 -17.00
N LEU A 344 12.11 12.34 -16.74
CA LEU A 344 11.89 13.54 -15.91
C LEU A 344 12.35 13.31 -14.47
N LYS A 345 12.08 12.12 -13.90
CA LYS A 345 12.54 11.74 -12.57
C LYS A 345 14.07 11.77 -12.49
N LYS A 346 14.76 11.12 -13.42
CA LYS A 346 16.23 11.10 -13.46
C LYS A 346 16.81 12.50 -13.57
N PHE A 347 16.20 13.34 -14.40
CA PHE A 347 16.60 14.74 -14.55
C PHE A 347 16.43 15.52 -13.24
N THR A 348 15.28 15.42 -12.58
CA THR A 348 15.02 16.16 -11.33
C THR A 348 15.91 15.67 -10.18
N GLU A 349 16.15 14.36 -10.08
CA GLU A 349 17.07 13.77 -9.11
C GLU A 349 18.52 14.23 -9.33
N ALA A 350 18.94 14.36 -10.59
CA ALA A 350 20.27 14.87 -10.95
C ALA A 350 20.46 16.35 -10.58
N LEU A 351 19.39 17.09 -10.29
CA LEU A 351 19.47 18.48 -9.83
C LEU A 351 19.65 18.59 -8.30
N SER A 352 19.31 17.55 -7.52
CA SER A 352 19.41 17.54 -6.06
C SER A 352 20.81 17.91 -5.52
N PRO A 353 21.95 17.50 -6.15
CA PRO A 353 23.28 17.86 -5.67
C PRO A 353 23.59 19.37 -5.72
N TYR A 354 22.88 20.17 -6.52
CA TYR A 354 23.12 21.62 -6.66
C TYR A 354 22.47 22.41 -5.51
N ASN A 355 23.00 22.19 -4.30
CA ASN A 355 22.47 22.73 -3.04
C ASN A 355 23.31 23.89 -2.45
N THR A 356 24.26 24.42 -3.21
CA THR A 356 25.00 25.66 -2.89
C THR A 356 25.16 26.51 -4.15
N VAL A 357 25.46 27.81 -3.98
CA VAL A 357 25.67 28.73 -5.11
C VAL A 357 26.87 28.28 -5.95
N GLY A 358 27.97 27.89 -5.31
CA GLY A 358 29.16 27.38 -5.99
C GLY A 358 28.88 26.11 -6.81
N LYS A 359 28.11 25.16 -6.28
CA LYS A 359 27.69 23.97 -7.04
C LYS A 359 26.83 24.34 -8.24
N LEU A 360 25.90 25.29 -8.08
CA LEU A 360 25.05 25.78 -9.18
C LEU A 360 25.88 26.41 -10.32
N LYS A 361 27.06 26.97 -10.03
CA LYS A 361 27.99 27.46 -11.07
C LYS A 361 28.52 26.35 -11.96
N ASN A 362 28.62 25.14 -11.43
CA ASN A 362 29.10 23.95 -12.14
C ASN A 362 27.94 23.11 -12.70
N LEU A 363 26.76 23.69 -12.94
CA LEU A 363 25.62 23.02 -13.55
C LEU A 363 26.02 22.38 -14.88
N ARG A 364 25.85 21.05 -14.98
CA ARG A 364 26.21 20.25 -16.18
C ARG A 364 25.06 20.04 -17.16
N VAL A 365 23.90 20.63 -16.88
CA VAL A 365 22.70 20.53 -17.72
C VAL A 365 22.88 21.39 -18.98
N THR A 366 22.44 20.88 -20.13
CA THR A 366 22.46 21.61 -21.39
C THR A 366 21.09 22.20 -21.73
N GLN A 367 21.03 23.08 -22.72
CA GLN A 367 19.76 23.62 -23.23
C GLN A 367 18.86 22.51 -23.82
N GLU A 368 19.46 21.54 -24.52
CA GLU A 368 18.76 20.39 -25.09
C GLU A 368 18.11 19.52 -24.00
N ASP A 369 18.83 19.28 -22.90
CA ASP A 369 18.29 18.56 -21.75
C ASP A 369 17.03 19.27 -21.21
N ILE A 370 17.08 20.59 -21.02
CA ILE A 370 15.95 21.39 -20.51
C ILE A 370 14.76 21.34 -21.47
N ASP A 371 15.00 21.50 -22.78
CA ASP A 371 13.93 21.51 -23.78
C ASP A 371 13.25 20.14 -23.92
N SER A 372 13.99 19.05 -23.72
CA SER A 372 13.42 17.70 -23.67
C SER A 372 12.44 17.52 -22.49
N GLN A 373 12.73 18.15 -21.34
CA GLN A 373 11.90 18.02 -20.14
C GLN A 373 10.59 18.80 -20.20
N LYS A 374 10.49 19.86 -21.03
CA LYS A 374 9.23 20.59 -21.24
C LYS A 374 8.11 19.65 -21.67
N LYS A 375 8.42 18.73 -22.60
CA LYS A 375 7.46 17.72 -23.08
C LYS A 375 7.12 16.71 -22.00
N ASN A 376 8.09 16.30 -21.18
CA ASN A 376 7.86 15.34 -20.10
C ASN A 376 7.01 15.93 -18.96
N LEU A 377 7.17 17.22 -18.64
CA LEU A 377 6.29 17.93 -17.70
C LEU A 377 4.85 18.04 -18.20
N HIS A 378 4.66 18.22 -19.51
CA HIS A 378 3.33 18.17 -20.10
C HIS A 378 2.68 16.79 -19.92
N VAL A 379 3.45 15.71 -20.11
CA VAL A 379 2.98 14.34 -19.86
C VAL A 379 2.63 14.11 -18.39
N LEU A 380 3.47 14.56 -17.45
CA LEU A 380 3.16 14.49 -16.02
C LEU A 380 1.81 15.15 -15.71
N THR A 381 1.63 16.37 -16.20
CA THR A 381 0.41 17.13 -15.97
C THR A 381 -0.81 16.44 -16.61
N GLY A 382 -0.64 15.82 -17.78
CA GLY A 382 -1.67 15.01 -18.44
C GLY A 382 -2.06 13.78 -17.62
N VAL A 383 -1.09 13.03 -17.09
CA VAL A 383 -1.33 11.85 -16.24
C VAL A 383 -2.07 12.24 -14.97
N GLU A 384 -1.61 13.28 -14.26
CA GLU A 384 -2.25 13.75 -13.03
C GLU A 384 -3.74 14.08 -13.27
N ARG A 385 -4.07 14.76 -14.38
CA ARG A 385 -5.45 15.09 -14.72
C ARG A 385 -6.31 13.88 -15.06
N LEU A 386 -5.77 12.92 -15.80
CA LEU A 386 -6.51 11.69 -16.10
C LEU A 386 -6.77 10.88 -14.82
N LEU A 387 -5.82 10.88 -13.87
CA LEU A 387 -6.00 10.26 -12.56
C LEU A 387 -7.08 10.99 -11.74
N ASP A 388 -7.09 12.32 -11.74
CA ASP A 388 -8.14 13.10 -11.08
C ASP A 388 -9.52 12.78 -11.68
N LEU A 389 -9.61 12.65 -13.01
CA LEU A 389 -10.83 12.23 -13.70
C LEU A 389 -11.32 10.84 -13.29
N VAL A 390 -10.42 9.87 -13.25
CA VAL A 390 -10.76 8.52 -12.77
C VAL A 390 -11.18 8.58 -11.31
N GLY A 391 -10.52 9.39 -10.48
CA GLY A 391 -10.88 9.58 -9.07
C GLY A 391 -12.29 10.13 -8.88
N GLU A 392 -12.67 11.16 -9.64
CA GLU A 392 -13.98 11.80 -9.51
C GLU A 392 -15.12 11.00 -10.16
N LEU A 393 -14.91 10.47 -11.36
CA LEU A 393 -15.97 9.86 -12.18
C LEU A 393 -15.98 8.33 -12.10
N GLY A 394 -14.88 7.71 -11.66
CA GLY A 394 -14.67 6.26 -11.72
C GLY A 394 -15.72 5.44 -10.98
N GLY A 395 -16.21 5.91 -9.83
CA GLY A 395 -17.27 5.22 -9.09
C GLY A 395 -18.57 5.11 -9.87
N THR A 396 -19.00 6.21 -10.52
CA THR A 396 -20.21 6.22 -11.35
C THR A 396 -20.00 5.45 -12.66
N ALA A 397 -18.84 5.60 -13.29
CA ALA A 397 -18.49 4.85 -14.50
C ALA A 397 -18.42 3.34 -14.25
N SER A 398 -17.90 2.89 -13.10
CA SER A 398 -17.91 1.48 -12.71
C SER A 398 -19.32 0.95 -12.48
N TYR A 399 -20.20 1.75 -11.87
CA TYR A 399 -21.61 1.40 -11.73
C TYR A 399 -22.26 1.19 -13.11
N LEU A 400 -22.01 2.12 -14.04
CA LEU A 400 -22.59 2.08 -15.40
C LEU A 400 -22.04 0.93 -16.22
N SER A 401 -20.74 0.62 -16.10
CA SER A 401 -20.14 -0.54 -16.73
C SER A 401 -20.79 -1.85 -16.28
N GLN A 402 -21.19 -1.96 -15.01
CA GLN A 402 -21.93 -3.14 -14.53
C GLN A 402 -23.38 -3.13 -15.02
N ALA A 403 -24.02 -1.96 -15.02
CA ALA A 403 -25.38 -1.74 -15.53
C ALA A 403 -25.55 -2.16 -17.01
N GLU A 404 -24.57 -1.86 -17.86
CA GLU A 404 -24.53 -2.29 -19.27
C GLU A 404 -24.65 -3.81 -19.43
N MET A 405 -24.14 -4.60 -18.49
CA MET A 405 -24.18 -6.07 -18.55
C MET A 405 -25.50 -6.67 -18.01
N ILE A 406 -26.33 -5.86 -17.36
CA ILE A 406 -27.55 -6.32 -16.65
C ILE A 406 -28.78 -6.26 -17.55
N LEU A 407 -28.88 -5.24 -18.41
CA LEU A 407 -29.96 -5.14 -19.39
C LEU A 407 -29.69 -6.04 -20.61
N GLN A 408 -30.75 -6.37 -21.35
CA GLN A 408 -30.66 -7.18 -22.56
C GLN A 408 -29.76 -6.50 -23.63
N PRO A 409 -28.92 -7.26 -24.37
CA PRO A 409 -28.14 -6.71 -25.46
C PRO A 409 -29.03 -5.99 -26.48
N GLY A 410 -28.69 -4.74 -26.81
CA GLY A 410 -29.46 -3.93 -27.75
C GLY A 410 -30.64 -3.13 -27.16
N HIS A 411 -30.84 -3.19 -25.84
CA HIS A 411 -31.75 -2.26 -25.13
C HIS A 411 -31.36 -0.81 -25.41
N ASP A 412 -32.34 0.09 -25.58
CA ASP A 412 -32.10 1.48 -26.00
C ASP A 412 -31.13 2.23 -25.08
N TRP A 413 -31.30 2.04 -23.77
CA TRP A 413 -30.36 2.58 -22.78
C TRP A 413 -28.92 2.06 -22.95
N VAL A 414 -28.71 0.78 -23.29
CA VAL A 414 -27.36 0.21 -23.50
C VAL A 414 -26.72 0.86 -24.72
N LYS A 415 -27.47 1.00 -25.83
CA LYS A 415 -26.98 1.71 -27.03
C LYS A 415 -26.62 3.17 -26.73
N GLN A 416 -27.43 3.85 -25.92
CA GLN A 416 -27.14 5.23 -25.50
C GLN A 416 -25.87 5.30 -24.64
N ALA A 417 -25.72 4.41 -23.65
CA ALA A 417 -24.55 4.35 -22.78
C ALA A 417 -23.27 4.09 -23.59
N GLU A 418 -23.30 3.16 -24.55
CA GLU A 418 -22.16 2.87 -25.44
C GLU A 418 -21.79 4.07 -26.33
N ALA A 419 -22.79 4.77 -26.88
CA ALA A 419 -22.56 5.95 -27.71
C ALA A 419 -21.99 7.12 -26.90
N GLU A 420 -22.53 7.39 -25.71
CA GLU A 420 -22.04 8.44 -24.81
C GLU A 420 -20.65 8.10 -24.26
N ARG A 421 -20.36 6.83 -23.96
CA ARG A 421 -19.01 6.36 -23.61
C ARG A 421 -18.04 6.66 -24.75
N LYS A 422 -18.37 6.25 -25.97
CA LYS A 422 -17.50 6.49 -27.14
C LYS A 422 -17.22 7.98 -27.33
N ALA A 423 -18.26 8.82 -27.28
CA ALA A 423 -18.11 10.27 -27.42
C ALA A 423 -17.22 10.88 -26.33
N LEU A 424 -17.31 10.39 -25.09
CA LEU A 424 -16.47 10.85 -23.99
C LEU A 424 -15.00 10.44 -24.18
N PHE A 425 -14.75 9.21 -24.63
CA PHE A 425 -13.40 8.73 -24.94
C PHE A 425 -12.75 9.47 -26.11
N ASP A 426 -13.51 9.73 -27.18
CA ASP A 426 -13.02 10.49 -28.33
C ASP A 426 -12.60 11.91 -27.91
N LYS A 427 -13.41 12.58 -27.07
CA LYS A 427 -13.05 13.89 -26.48
C LYS A 427 -11.79 13.85 -25.60
N LEU A 428 -11.60 12.78 -24.84
CA LEU A 428 -10.41 12.58 -23.99
C LEU A 428 -9.15 12.25 -24.81
N ALA A 429 -9.31 11.76 -26.04
CA ALA A 429 -8.21 11.47 -26.95
C ALA A 429 -7.74 12.70 -27.74
N GLU A 430 -8.64 13.62 -28.09
CA GLU A 430 -8.33 14.79 -28.92
C GLU A 430 -7.34 15.78 -28.30
N ASP A 431 -7.48 16.11 -27.01
CA ASP A 431 -6.53 16.99 -26.33
C ASP A 431 -6.63 16.88 -24.80
N ARG A 432 -5.48 16.61 -24.16
CA ARG A 432 -5.35 16.33 -22.72
C ARG A 432 -4.85 17.55 -21.93
N THR A 433 -5.07 18.75 -22.48
CA THR A 433 -4.76 20.06 -21.87
C THR A 433 -5.66 20.42 -20.67
N ALA A 434 -5.30 21.50 -19.95
CA ALA A 434 -5.87 21.86 -18.65
C ALA A 434 -7.34 22.26 -18.72
N GLU A 435 -7.63 23.15 -19.65
CA GLU A 435 -8.96 23.76 -19.80
C GLU A 435 -9.94 22.73 -20.36
N ARG A 436 -9.49 21.89 -21.28
CA ARG A 436 -10.32 20.85 -21.88
C ARG A 436 -10.63 19.70 -20.91
N ALA A 437 -9.66 19.28 -20.09
CA ALA A 437 -9.90 18.25 -19.07
C ALA A 437 -10.99 18.69 -18.06
N ALA A 438 -10.98 19.94 -17.60
CA ALA A 438 -11.99 20.47 -16.69
C ALA A 438 -13.40 20.50 -17.33
N ASN A 439 -13.49 20.88 -18.61
CA ASN A 439 -14.76 20.85 -19.35
C ASN A 439 -15.26 19.42 -19.52
N VAL A 440 -14.38 18.48 -19.89
CA VAL A 440 -14.72 17.06 -20.02
C VAL A 440 -15.12 16.44 -18.69
N LEU A 441 -14.55 16.87 -17.56
CA LEU A 441 -14.99 16.47 -16.22
C LEU A 441 -16.42 16.94 -15.93
N GLY A 442 -16.73 18.21 -16.20
CA GLY A 442 -18.05 18.77 -15.98
C GLY A 442 -19.13 18.10 -16.83
N GLU A 443 -18.87 17.95 -18.14
CA GLU A 443 -19.76 17.24 -19.06
C GLU A 443 -19.89 15.76 -18.70
N GLY A 444 -18.78 15.08 -18.44
CA GLY A 444 -18.74 13.68 -18.03
C GLY A 444 -19.56 13.42 -16.77
N ARG A 445 -19.48 14.31 -15.77
CA ARG A 445 -20.29 14.22 -14.56
C ARG A 445 -21.79 14.28 -14.87
N GLN A 446 -22.22 15.20 -15.73
CA GLN A 446 -23.62 15.34 -16.13
C GLN A 446 -24.11 14.13 -16.94
N ILE A 447 -23.31 13.67 -17.90
CA ILE A 447 -23.56 12.49 -18.74
C ILE A 447 -23.76 11.25 -17.86
N LEU A 448 -22.79 10.94 -17.00
CA LEU A 448 -22.85 9.75 -16.15
C LEU A 448 -24.01 9.81 -15.14
N ALA A 449 -24.29 10.98 -14.57
CA ALA A 449 -25.43 11.16 -13.66
C ALA A 449 -26.77 10.93 -14.37
N ARG A 450 -26.91 11.47 -15.59
CA ARG A 450 -28.09 11.24 -16.43
C ARG A 450 -28.25 9.77 -16.79
N LEU A 451 -27.20 9.13 -17.32
CA LEU A 451 -27.24 7.71 -17.67
C LEU A 451 -27.61 6.84 -16.48
N LYS A 452 -27.09 7.15 -15.29
CA LYS A 452 -27.42 6.40 -14.07
C LYS A 452 -28.88 6.54 -13.70
N LYS A 453 -29.45 7.74 -13.80
CA LYS A 453 -30.89 7.95 -13.57
C LYS A 453 -31.74 7.20 -14.60
N ASP A 454 -31.38 7.32 -15.87
CA ASP A 454 -32.10 6.66 -16.97
C ASP A 454 -32.02 5.13 -16.86
N TYR A 455 -30.88 4.60 -16.39
CA TYR A 455 -30.71 3.18 -16.08
C TYR A 455 -31.68 2.72 -15.00
N ILE A 456 -31.74 3.45 -13.88
CA ILE A 456 -32.58 3.08 -12.74
C ILE A 456 -34.05 3.02 -13.18
N ALA A 457 -34.50 4.00 -13.96
CA ALA A 457 -35.85 3.99 -14.54
C ALA A 457 -36.08 2.76 -15.45
N ALA A 458 -35.15 2.46 -16.36
CA ALA A 458 -35.24 1.30 -17.26
C ALA A 458 -35.24 -0.05 -16.51
N TYR A 459 -34.40 -0.16 -15.48
CA TYR A 459 -34.30 -1.36 -14.64
C TYR A 459 -35.59 -1.55 -13.82
N ILE A 460 -36.10 -0.50 -13.18
CA ILE A 460 -37.38 -0.57 -12.43
C ILE A 460 -38.52 -0.98 -13.36
N ALA A 461 -38.61 -0.41 -14.56
CA ALA A 461 -39.64 -0.77 -15.53
C ALA A 461 -39.55 -2.23 -16.00
N SER A 462 -38.33 -2.75 -16.17
CA SER A 462 -38.12 -4.17 -16.50
C SER A 462 -38.45 -5.07 -15.30
N HIS A 463 -38.09 -4.65 -14.09
CA HIS A 463 -38.36 -5.37 -12.85
C HIS A 463 -39.85 -5.46 -12.54
N SER A 464 -40.60 -4.37 -12.67
CA SER A 464 -42.06 -4.35 -12.45
C SER A 464 -42.82 -5.20 -13.46
N LYS A 465 -42.28 -5.39 -14.68
CA LYS A 465 -42.82 -6.34 -15.65
C LYS A 465 -42.53 -7.80 -15.26
N ALA A 466 -41.39 -8.06 -14.64
CA ALA A 466 -40.92 -9.42 -14.37
C ALA A 466 -41.33 -9.98 -13.00
N ARG A 467 -41.67 -9.12 -12.04
CA ARG A 467 -41.92 -9.47 -10.63
C ARG A 467 -43.30 -9.01 -10.19
N LEU A 468 -43.93 -9.82 -9.34
CA LEU A 468 -45.18 -9.44 -8.67
C LEU A 468 -44.89 -8.40 -7.57
N GLY A 469 -45.70 -7.34 -7.55
CA GLY A 469 -45.73 -6.34 -6.49
C GLY A 469 -46.54 -6.80 -5.29
N VAL A 470 -46.78 -5.89 -4.33
CA VAL A 470 -47.53 -6.21 -3.11
C VAL A 470 -48.98 -6.61 -3.41
N THR A 471 -49.61 -5.94 -4.38
CA THR A 471 -51.00 -6.20 -4.75
C THR A 471 -51.12 -7.54 -5.46
N GLU A 472 -50.28 -7.79 -6.45
CA GLU A 472 -50.29 -9.05 -7.20
C GLU A 472 -49.89 -10.24 -6.31
N GLU A 473 -49.00 -10.05 -5.35
CA GLU A 473 -48.66 -11.07 -4.37
C GLU A 473 -49.86 -11.49 -3.51
N LYS A 474 -50.71 -10.52 -3.12
CA LYS A 474 -51.97 -10.81 -2.43
C LYS A 474 -52.92 -11.60 -3.32
N THR A 475 -53.07 -11.20 -4.59
CA THR A 475 -53.91 -11.92 -5.57
C THR A 475 -53.43 -13.35 -5.77
N ARG A 476 -52.11 -13.58 -5.91
CA ARG A 476 -51.53 -14.93 -6.03
C ARG A 476 -51.83 -15.79 -4.79
N ASN A 477 -51.70 -15.22 -3.60
CA ASN A 477 -51.99 -15.94 -2.37
C ASN A 477 -53.49 -16.21 -2.18
N ALA A 478 -54.36 -15.34 -2.71
CA ALA A 478 -55.80 -15.59 -2.80
C ALA A 478 -56.08 -16.78 -3.74
N LEU A 479 -55.53 -16.78 -4.96
CA LEU A 479 -55.66 -17.88 -5.93
C LEU A 479 -55.22 -19.24 -5.36
N ARG A 480 -54.14 -19.28 -4.56
CA ARG A 480 -53.67 -20.52 -3.90
C ARG A 480 -54.66 -21.12 -2.91
N ARG A 481 -55.56 -20.30 -2.38
CA ARG A 481 -56.60 -20.65 -1.40
C ARG A 481 -58.00 -20.56 -1.99
N ASP A 482 -58.10 -20.37 -3.30
CA ASP A 482 -59.36 -20.22 -4.01
C ASP A 482 -60.12 -21.55 -4.01
N ASP A 483 -61.43 -21.48 -3.76
CA ASP A 483 -62.29 -22.66 -3.64
C ASP A 483 -62.32 -23.48 -4.94
N ARG A 484 -62.14 -22.85 -6.12
CA ARG A 484 -62.03 -23.55 -7.41
C ARG A 484 -60.80 -24.45 -7.44
N LEU A 485 -59.65 -23.93 -6.99
CA LEU A 485 -58.40 -24.67 -6.91
C LEU A 485 -58.46 -25.79 -5.86
N LEU A 486 -59.05 -25.51 -4.68
CA LEU A 486 -59.25 -26.51 -3.64
C LEU A 486 -60.16 -27.65 -4.12
N SER A 487 -61.22 -27.32 -4.87
CA SER A 487 -62.13 -28.30 -5.46
C SER A 487 -61.41 -29.21 -6.47
N LEU A 488 -60.60 -28.63 -7.36
CA LEU A 488 -59.78 -29.40 -8.31
C LEU A 488 -58.78 -30.33 -7.61
N ARG A 489 -58.16 -29.90 -6.50
CA ARG A 489 -57.27 -30.76 -5.70
C ARG A 489 -57.99 -31.96 -5.09
N VAL A 490 -59.23 -31.78 -4.63
CA VAL A 490 -60.06 -32.89 -4.13
C VAL A 490 -60.41 -33.86 -5.26
N LEU A 491 -60.80 -33.34 -6.43
CA LEU A 491 -61.11 -34.14 -7.61
C LEU A 491 -59.90 -34.85 -8.20
N ALA A 492 -58.68 -34.35 -7.99
CA ALA A 492 -57.45 -34.98 -8.48
C ALA A 492 -57.23 -36.40 -7.93
N GLY A 493 -57.92 -36.78 -6.83
CA GLY A 493 -57.95 -38.14 -6.31
C GLY A 493 -58.76 -39.13 -7.14
N VAL A 494 -59.55 -38.66 -8.11
CA VAL A 494 -60.35 -39.49 -9.01
C VAL A 494 -59.49 -39.95 -10.21
N SER A 495 -59.43 -41.27 -10.42
CA SER A 495 -58.53 -41.98 -11.34
C SER A 495 -58.67 -41.67 -12.85
N LEU A 496 -59.62 -40.81 -13.24
CA LEU A 496 -59.86 -40.40 -14.64
C LEU A 496 -59.70 -38.88 -14.87
N MET A 497 -59.28 -38.12 -13.86
CA MET A 497 -59.10 -36.68 -14.01
C MET A 497 -57.76 -36.33 -14.67
N PRO A 498 -57.70 -35.27 -15.51
CA PRO A 498 -56.48 -34.87 -16.20
C PRO A 498 -55.55 -34.07 -15.27
N THR A 499 -54.97 -34.75 -14.27
CA THR A 499 -54.16 -34.15 -13.19
C THR A 499 -52.94 -33.38 -13.69
N SER A 500 -52.40 -33.71 -14.87
CA SER A 500 -51.30 -32.97 -15.50
C SER A 500 -51.64 -31.51 -15.78
N GLN A 501 -52.90 -31.18 -16.07
CA GLN A 501 -53.35 -29.79 -16.28
C GLN A 501 -53.32 -28.99 -14.97
N LEU A 502 -53.73 -29.63 -13.86
CA LEU A 502 -53.66 -29.03 -12.52
C LEU A 502 -52.22 -28.83 -12.07
N THR A 503 -51.35 -29.82 -12.28
CA THR A 503 -49.91 -29.68 -11.98
C THR A 503 -49.28 -28.55 -12.79
N ALA A 504 -49.57 -28.46 -14.10
CA ALA A 504 -49.06 -27.38 -14.94
C ALA A 504 -49.53 -25.99 -14.48
N PHE A 505 -50.79 -25.89 -14.04
CA PHE A 505 -51.34 -24.67 -13.46
C PHE A 505 -50.62 -24.28 -12.16
N GLU A 506 -50.48 -25.22 -11.23
CA GLU A 506 -49.80 -24.97 -9.95
C GLU A 506 -48.33 -24.59 -10.15
N ASP A 507 -47.63 -25.25 -11.07
CA ASP A 507 -46.25 -24.92 -11.44
C ASP A 507 -46.15 -23.51 -12.02
N ALA A 508 -47.07 -23.12 -12.92
CA ALA A 508 -47.12 -21.77 -13.48
C ALA A 508 -47.40 -20.70 -12.39
N LEU A 509 -48.35 -20.96 -11.49
CA LEU A 509 -48.68 -20.06 -10.38
C LEU A 509 -47.52 -19.91 -9.39
N ASN A 510 -46.81 -21.01 -9.10
CA ASN A 510 -45.64 -21.02 -8.21
C ASN A 510 -44.39 -20.45 -8.87
N GLY A 511 -44.27 -20.53 -10.19
CA GLY A 511 -43.16 -20.00 -10.97
C GLY A 511 -43.12 -18.47 -11.06
N LEU A 512 -44.24 -17.79 -10.78
CA LEU A 512 -44.28 -16.33 -10.70
C LEU A 512 -43.43 -15.82 -9.52
N LYS A 513 -42.36 -15.08 -9.81
CA LYS A 513 -41.46 -14.51 -8.80
C LYS A 513 -42.00 -13.18 -8.26
N SER A 514 -41.82 -12.94 -6.97
CA SER A 514 -42.31 -11.73 -6.29
C SER A 514 -41.16 -10.90 -5.74
N CYS A 515 -41.24 -9.58 -5.86
CA CYS A 515 -40.28 -8.67 -5.26
C CYS A 515 -40.88 -7.26 -5.16
N SER A 516 -41.25 -6.85 -3.95
CA SER A 516 -41.88 -5.55 -3.67
C SER A 516 -40.98 -4.58 -2.89
N VAL A 517 -39.79 -5.02 -2.49
CA VAL A 517 -38.88 -4.27 -1.62
C VAL A 517 -37.94 -3.36 -2.42
N LEU A 518 -37.90 -3.49 -3.75
CA LEU A 518 -37.05 -2.66 -4.60
C LEU A 518 -37.48 -1.20 -4.56
N ASP A 519 -36.54 -0.32 -4.23
CA ASP A 519 -36.70 1.13 -4.28
C ASP A 519 -35.57 1.80 -5.08
N GLU A 520 -35.80 3.04 -5.50
CA GLU A 520 -34.82 3.85 -6.24
C GLU A 520 -33.53 4.12 -5.44
N PRO A 521 -33.57 4.45 -4.12
CA PRO A 521 -32.37 4.63 -3.30
C PRO A 521 -31.43 3.42 -3.26
N THR A 522 -31.95 2.20 -3.23
CA THR A 522 -31.13 0.99 -3.30
C THR A 522 -30.39 0.91 -4.63
N LEU A 523 -31.08 1.21 -5.73
CA LEU A 523 -30.47 1.16 -7.07
C LEU A 523 -29.44 2.26 -7.31
N LEU A 524 -29.47 3.38 -6.57
CA LEU A 524 -28.38 4.36 -6.59
C LEU A 524 -27.05 3.76 -6.10
N ARG A 525 -27.07 2.71 -5.28
CA ARG A 525 -25.86 2.07 -4.73
C ARG A 525 -25.46 0.81 -5.49
N THR A 526 -26.42 -0.02 -5.88
CA THR A 526 -26.17 -1.29 -6.55
C THR A 526 -26.99 -1.41 -7.83
N PRO A 527 -26.39 -1.79 -8.98
CA PRO A 527 -27.11 -1.80 -10.25
C PRO A 527 -28.11 -2.97 -10.37
N VAL A 528 -28.05 -3.95 -9.47
CA VAL A 528 -28.99 -5.09 -9.40
C VAL A 528 -29.80 -4.99 -8.11
N CYS A 529 -31.06 -5.43 -8.16
CA CYS A 529 -31.89 -5.61 -6.97
C CYS A 529 -31.25 -6.64 -6.02
N PRO A 530 -30.88 -6.27 -4.78
CA PRO A 530 -30.21 -7.18 -3.85
C PRO A 530 -31.15 -8.30 -3.35
N HIS A 531 -32.47 -8.07 -3.39
CA HIS A 531 -33.48 -8.98 -2.84
C HIS A 531 -33.81 -10.16 -3.75
N CYS A 532 -33.91 -9.93 -5.06
CA CYS A 532 -34.27 -10.98 -6.02
C CYS A 532 -33.20 -11.26 -7.09
N GLN A 533 -32.09 -10.50 -7.08
CA GLN A 533 -30.97 -10.62 -8.02
C GLN A 533 -31.40 -10.63 -9.50
N PHE A 534 -32.50 -9.93 -9.82
CA PHE A 534 -33.07 -9.92 -11.15
C PHE A 534 -32.10 -9.33 -12.18
N ARG A 535 -31.79 -10.11 -13.22
CA ARG A 535 -30.97 -9.68 -14.34
C ARG A 535 -31.77 -9.87 -15.62
N PRO A 536 -32.29 -8.80 -16.23
CA PRO A 536 -33.01 -8.89 -17.49
C PRO A 536 -32.25 -9.65 -18.56
N SER A 537 -30.92 -9.51 -18.66
CA SER A 537 -30.07 -10.23 -19.62
C SER A 537 -30.03 -11.75 -19.42
N ALA A 538 -30.19 -12.23 -18.19
CA ALA A 538 -30.10 -13.65 -17.84
C ALA A 538 -31.46 -14.34 -17.75
N GLU A 539 -32.55 -13.57 -17.62
CA GLU A 539 -33.91 -14.09 -17.62
C GLU A 539 -34.57 -13.76 -18.96
N GLN A 540 -35.00 -14.80 -19.69
CA GLN A 540 -35.83 -14.57 -20.87
C GLN A 540 -37.19 -14.07 -20.41
N LEU A 541 -37.42 -12.78 -20.56
CA LEU A 541 -38.71 -12.17 -20.25
C LEU A 541 -39.75 -12.73 -21.20
N GLU A 542 -40.75 -13.39 -20.64
CA GLU A 542 -41.93 -13.77 -21.40
C GLU A 542 -42.66 -12.53 -21.91
N LEU A 543 -43.41 -12.69 -23.00
CA LEU A 543 -44.09 -11.60 -23.69
C LEU A 543 -45.06 -10.80 -22.80
N LEU A 544 -45.59 -11.42 -21.74
CA LEU A 544 -46.57 -10.83 -20.85
C LEU A 544 -45.96 -10.44 -19.49
N PRO A 545 -46.31 -9.26 -18.95
CA PRO A 545 -45.97 -8.89 -17.58
C PRO A 545 -46.46 -9.92 -16.56
N ALA A 546 -45.74 -10.08 -15.46
CA ALA A 546 -46.07 -11.03 -14.38
C ALA A 546 -47.48 -10.78 -13.83
N ALA A 547 -47.91 -9.52 -13.70
CA ALA A 547 -49.28 -9.17 -13.29
C ALA A 547 -50.33 -9.68 -14.30
N SER A 548 -50.10 -9.49 -15.60
CA SER A 548 -51.00 -9.98 -16.65
C SER A 548 -51.05 -11.51 -16.71
N ARG A 549 -49.91 -12.18 -16.47
CA ARG A 549 -49.86 -13.65 -16.34
C ARG A 549 -50.65 -14.14 -15.14
N LEU A 550 -50.60 -13.42 -14.02
CA LEU A 550 -51.38 -13.75 -12.84
C LEU A 550 -52.89 -13.66 -13.11
N ASN A 551 -53.34 -12.60 -13.79
CA ASN A 551 -54.74 -12.46 -14.18
C ASN A 551 -55.16 -13.58 -15.15
N LYS A 552 -54.29 -13.93 -16.11
CA LYS A 552 -54.58 -15.04 -17.01
C LYS A 552 -54.72 -16.37 -16.26
N LEU A 553 -53.92 -16.60 -15.22
CA LEU A 553 -54.08 -17.80 -14.38
C LEU A 553 -55.42 -17.82 -13.64
N ASP A 554 -55.96 -16.66 -13.27
CA ASP A 554 -57.32 -16.60 -12.71
C ASP A 554 -58.36 -17.08 -13.73
N ASP A 555 -58.27 -16.60 -14.98
CA ASP A 555 -59.15 -17.03 -16.09
C ASP A 555 -58.94 -18.52 -16.46
N ASP A 556 -57.69 -18.97 -16.50
CA ASP A 556 -57.32 -20.36 -16.82
C ASP A 556 -57.86 -21.32 -15.73
N LEU A 557 -57.97 -20.88 -14.47
CA LEU A 557 -58.55 -21.66 -13.38
C LEU A 557 -60.06 -21.88 -13.57
N ASP A 558 -60.80 -20.87 -14.02
CA ASP A 558 -62.22 -21.00 -14.39
C ASP A 558 -62.40 -22.02 -15.52
N GLN A 559 -61.56 -21.92 -16.55
CA GLN A 559 -61.62 -22.84 -17.68
C GLN A 559 -61.28 -24.27 -17.25
N LEU A 560 -60.28 -24.44 -16.39
CA LEU A 560 -59.86 -25.75 -15.87
C LEU A 560 -60.98 -26.41 -15.06
N GLN A 561 -61.64 -25.65 -14.18
CA GLN A 561 -62.79 -26.14 -13.42
C GLN A 561 -63.94 -26.55 -14.33
N THR A 562 -64.25 -25.73 -15.34
CA THR A 562 -65.30 -26.02 -16.33
C THR A 562 -65.00 -27.30 -17.10
N ASN A 563 -63.76 -27.47 -17.55
CA ASN A 563 -63.33 -28.66 -18.29
C ASN A 563 -63.42 -29.93 -17.42
N TRP A 564 -63.00 -29.86 -16.15
CA TRP A 564 -63.07 -30.99 -15.22
C TRP A 564 -64.52 -31.36 -14.87
N GLN A 565 -65.39 -30.37 -14.68
CA GLN A 565 -66.83 -30.61 -14.49
C GLN A 565 -67.42 -31.34 -15.70
N GLN A 566 -67.10 -30.88 -16.91
CA GLN A 566 -67.58 -31.53 -18.14
C GLN A 566 -67.05 -32.95 -18.29
N THR A 567 -65.77 -33.17 -17.95
CA THR A 567 -65.14 -34.51 -17.98
C THR A 567 -65.85 -35.46 -17.01
N LEU A 568 -66.23 -35.00 -15.82
CA LEU A 568 -67.01 -35.81 -14.87
C LEU A 568 -68.42 -36.12 -15.36
N LEU A 569 -69.12 -35.14 -15.94
CA LEU A 569 -70.44 -35.36 -16.53
C LEU A 569 -70.37 -36.39 -17.66
N GLU A 570 -69.42 -36.25 -18.58
CA GLU A 570 -69.25 -37.19 -19.70
C GLU A 570 -68.94 -38.62 -19.22
N ASN A 571 -68.06 -38.78 -18.22
CA ASN A 571 -67.72 -40.09 -17.68
C ASN A 571 -68.85 -40.72 -16.84
N LEU A 572 -69.66 -39.92 -16.14
CA LEU A 572 -70.78 -40.41 -15.33
C LEU A 572 -72.05 -40.67 -16.15
N GLU A 573 -72.26 -39.92 -17.24
CA GLU A 573 -73.35 -40.14 -18.20
C GLU A 573 -73.06 -41.29 -19.19
N ASP A 574 -71.84 -41.83 -19.19
CA ASP A 574 -71.49 -42.99 -20.01
C ASP A 574 -72.40 -44.20 -19.68
N PRO A 575 -72.97 -44.89 -20.70
CA PRO A 575 -73.90 -45.99 -20.50
C PRO A 575 -73.37 -47.11 -19.58
N PHE A 576 -72.06 -47.41 -19.59
CA PHE A 576 -71.47 -48.43 -18.73
C PHE A 576 -71.33 -47.97 -17.27
N THR A 577 -71.11 -46.67 -17.04
CA THR A 577 -71.06 -46.09 -15.69
C THR A 577 -72.45 -46.00 -15.08
N GLN A 578 -73.50 -45.71 -15.88
CA GLN A 578 -74.89 -45.65 -15.42
C GLN A 578 -75.37 -46.97 -14.78
N ASP A 579 -74.96 -48.12 -15.34
CA ASP A 579 -75.25 -49.44 -14.77
C ASP A 579 -74.57 -49.63 -13.39
N SER A 580 -73.40 -49.03 -13.19
CA SER A 580 -72.65 -49.06 -11.93
C SER A 580 -73.26 -48.17 -10.84
N LEU A 581 -73.97 -47.09 -11.22
CA LEU A 581 -74.63 -46.18 -10.25
C LEU A 581 -75.70 -46.88 -9.41
N GLY A 582 -76.35 -47.91 -9.97
CA GLY A 582 -77.32 -48.73 -9.25
C GLY A 582 -76.71 -49.60 -8.13
N LEU A 583 -75.39 -49.79 -8.15
CA LEU A 583 -74.65 -50.65 -7.22
C LEU A 583 -73.97 -49.88 -6.07
N LEU A 584 -74.09 -48.55 -6.08
CA LEU A 584 -73.52 -47.68 -5.05
C LEU A 584 -74.36 -47.68 -3.77
N PRO A 585 -73.73 -47.43 -2.61
CA PRO A 585 -74.46 -47.11 -1.38
C PRO A 585 -75.42 -45.93 -1.58
N LEU A 586 -76.58 -45.96 -0.91
CA LEU A 586 -77.61 -44.93 -1.05
C LEU A 586 -77.09 -43.50 -0.81
N ALA A 587 -76.15 -43.33 0.13
CA ALA A 587 -75.52 -42.04 0.41
C ALA A 587 -74.65 -41.55 -0.75
N SER A 588 -73.79 -42.42 -1.31
CA SER A 588 -72.94 -42.10 -2.48
C SER A 588 -73.79 -41.83 -3.72
N LYS A 589 -74.85 -42.62 -3.95
CA LYS A 589 -75.76 -42.44 -5.06
C LYS A 589 -76.49 -41.09 -5.01
N ALA A 590 -76.98 -40.69 -3.83
CA ALA A 590 -77.64 -39.40 -3.65
C ALA A 590 -76.73 -38.21 -4.01
N LEU A 591 -75.43 -38.29 -3.69
CA LEU A 591 -74.45 -37.26 -4.03
C LEU A 591 -74.22 -37.14 -5.55
N ILE A 592 -74.17 -38.28 -6.25
CA ILE A 592 -73.99 -38.30 -7.71
C ILE A 592 -75.25 -37.88 -8.45
N ASP A 593 -76.43 -38.36 -8.02
CA ASP A 593 -77.72 -37.99 -8.62
C ASP A 593 -77.97 -36.47 -8.46
N ALA A 594 -77.60 -35.89 -7.32
CA ALA A 594 -77.66 -34.44 -7.10
C ALA A 594 -76.74 -33.68 -8.06
N PHE A 595 -75.52 -34.17 -8.30
CA PHE A 595 -74.59 -33.58 -9.26
C PHE A 595 -75.07 -33.69 -10.71
N LEU A 596 -75.55 -34.85 -11.14
CA LEU A 596 -76.09 -35.07 -12.49
C LEU A 596 -77.34 -34.21 -12.76
N THR A 597 -78.16 -33.98 -11.74
CA THR A 597 -79.34 -33.11 -11.83
C THR A 597 -78.94 -31.63 -11.89
N ALA A 598 -78.04 -31.19 -11.01
CA ALA A 598 -77.60 -29.80 -10.93
C ALA A 598 -76.67 -29.41 -12.09
N ARG A 599 -75.97 -30.38 -12.69
CA ARG A 599 -74.92 -30.19 -13.71
C ARG A 599 -73.86 -29.15 -13.31
N LYS A 600 -73.65 -29.00 -12.01
CA LYS A 600 -72.68 -28.09 -11.40
C LYS A 600 -71.99 -28.80 -10.24
N LEU A 601 -70.68 -28.62 -10.10
CA LEU A 601 -69.93 -29.15 -8.97
C LEU A 601 -70.55 -28.69 -7.62
N PRO A 602 -70.58 -29.56 -6.60
CA PRO A 602 -71.03 -29.16 -5.27
C PRO A 602 -70.10 -28.11 -4.67
N GLU A 603 -70.66 -27.16 -3.92
CA GLU A 603 -69.92 -26.10 -3.25
C GLU A 603 -70.06 -26.27 -1.72
N PRO A 604 -69.03 -26.74 -0.99
CA PRO A 604 -67.70 -27.16 -1.45
C PRO A 604 -67.68 -28.59 -2.02
N VAL A 605 -66.70 -28.88 -2.88
CA VAL A 605 -66.43 -30.26 -3.31
C VAL A 605 -65.80 -31.02 -2.15
N THR A 606 -66.54 -31.99 -1.60
CA THR A 606 -66.11 -32.80 -0.46
C THR A 606 -65.36 -34.05 -0.90
N THR A 607 -64.55 -34.60 0.01
CA THR A 607 -63.92 -35.91 -0.18
C THR A 607 -64.94 -37.03 -0.37
N ASP A 608 -66.10 -36.93 0.28
CA ASP A 608 -67.18 -37.92 0.16
C ASP A 608 -67.76 -37.92 -1.27
N PHE A 609 -67.93 -36.74 -1.87
CA PHE A 609 -68.31 -36.62 -3.27
C PHE A 609 -67.25 -37.20 -4.21
N ALA A 610 -65.97 -36.85 -4.02
CA ALA A 610 -64.89 -37.40 -4.85
C ALA A 610 -64.76 -38.93 -4.71
N ASN A 611 -64.92 -39.48 -3.51
CA ASN A 611 -64.93 -40.92 -3.27
C ASN A 611 -66.14 -41.59 -3.94
N ALA A 612 -67.33 -40.99 -3.86
CA ALA A 612 -68.52 -41.50 -4.54
C ALA A 612 -68.31 -41.54 -6.06
N VAL A 613 -67.75 -40.47 -6.64
CA VAL A 613 -67.41 -40.40 -8.06
C VAL A 613 -66.34 -41.43 -8.43
N GLN A 614 -65.29 -41.57 -7.62
CA GLN A 614 -64.25 -42.58 -7.83
C GLN A 614 -64.82 -44.01 -7.77
N GLU A 615 -65.74 -44.28 -6.85
CA GLU A 615 -66.41 -45.57 -6.72
C GLU A 615 -67.30 -45.86 -7.93
N ALA A 616 -68.06 -44.87 -8.40
CA ALA A 616 -68.88 -44.97 -9.61
C ALA A 616 -68.04 -45.30 -10.85
N LEU A 617 -66.88 -44.65 -10.97
CA LEU A 617 -65.95 -44.78 -12.09
C LEU A 617 -64.99 -45.96 -11.95
N SER A 618 -65.04 -46.71 -10.84
CA SER A 618 -64.14 -47.85 -10.60
C SER A 618 -64.49 -49.11 -11.41
N GLY A 619 -65.66 -49.12 -12.06
CA GLY A 619 -66.20 -50.27 -12.80
C GLY A 619 -66.76 -51.33 -11.85
N LEU A 620 -67.86 -51.01 -11.16
CA LEU A 620 -68.48 -51.91 -10.19
C LEU A 620 -69.12 -53.12 -10.88
N GLU A 621 -68.88 -54.31 -10.34
CA GLU A 621 -69.44 -55.54 -10.88
C GLU A 621 -70.58 -56.06 -10.00
N LYS A 622 -71.79 -56.15 -10.57
CA LYS A 622 -72.94 -56.78 -9.92
C LYS A 622 -72.73 -58.29 -9.84
N ILE A 623 -72.84 -58.85 -8.64
CA ILE A 623 -72.99 -60.30 -8.43
C ILE A 623 -74.40 -60.57 -7.93
N THR A 624 -75.25 -61.14 -8.78
CA THR A 624 -76.57 -61.60 -8.37
C THR A 624 -76.46 -62.93 -7.61
N VAL A 625 -77.06 -62.98 -6.41
CA VAL A 625 -77.25 -64.20 -5.62
C VAL A 625 -78.74 -64.43 -5.46
N LYS A 626 -79.26 -65.53 -6.03
CA LYS A 626 -80.69 -65.82 -5.89
C LYS A 626 -81.01 -66.30 -4.47
N SER A 627 -82.18 -65.93 -3.96
CA SER A 627 -82.64 -66.30 -2.62
C SER A 627 -82.63 -67.82 -2.37
N ASP A 628 -82.96 -68.62 -3.38
CA ASP A 628 -82.90 -70.08 -3.31
C ASP A 628 -81.46 -70.61 -3.22
N GLU A 629 -80.50 -69.99 -3.91
CA GLU A 629 -79.08 -70.35 -3.87
C GLU A 629 -78.47 -70.04 -2.51
N LEU A 630 -78.82 -68.88 -1.93
CA LEU A 630 -78.40 -68.50 -0.58
C LEU A 630 -78.95 -69.49 0.45
N ARG A 631 -80.24 -69.86 0.33
CA ARG A 631 -80.87 -70.87 1.19
C ARG A 631 -80.19 -72.23 1.05
N GLN A 632 -79.89 -72.68 -0.17
CA GLN A 632 -79.20 -73.95 -0.41
C GLN A 632 -77.78 -73.95 0.17
N ALA A 633 -77.01 -72.88 -0.02
CA ALA A 633 -75.66 -72.74 0.50
C ALA A 633 -75.61 -72.75 2.03
N LEU A 634 -76.56 -72.07 2.70
CA LEU A 634 -76.64 -72.08 4.16
C LEU A 634 -77.07 -73.44 4.74
N LEU A 635 -77.88 -74.20 3.99
CA LEU A 635 -78.31 -75.56 4.35
C LEU A 635 -77.30 -76.66 3.95
N GLN A 636 -76.21 -76.29 3.27
CA GLN A 636 -75.22 -77.23 2.74
C GLN A 636 -74.47 -77.92 3.91
N GLY A 637 -74.75 -79.21 4.14
CA GLY A 637 -74.25 -79.95 5.30
C GLY A 637 -75.28 -80.20 6.41
N GLY A 638 -76.56 -79.88 6.20
CA GLY A 638 -77.67 -80.23 7.09
C GLY A 638 -77.99 -79.21 8.20
N SER A 639 -79.08 -79.46 8.95
CA SER A 639 -79.56 -78.70 10.11
C SER A 639 -79.69 -79.62 11.33
N PRO A 640 -79.30 -79.20 12.56
CA PRO A 640 -78.83 -77.87 12.99
C PRO A 640 -77.32 -77.62 12.78
N ALA A 641 -76.91 -76.34 12.65
CA ALA A 641 -75.52 -75.91 12.47
C ALA A 641 -75.12 -74.86 13.51
N THR A 642 -73.84 -74.82 13.88
CA THR A 642 -73.27 -73.81 14.79
C THR A 642 -73.09 -72.45 14.09
N PRO A 643 -72.97 -71.33 14.84
CA PRO A 643 -72.72 -70.01 14.24
C PRO A 643 -71.48 -69.95 13.34
N ASP A 644 -70.40 -70.65 13.72
CA ASP A 644 -69.16 -70.69 12.94
C ASP A 644 -69.30 -71.49 11.65
N GLU A 645 -70.10 -72.56 11.66
CA GLU A 645 -70.42 -73.34 10.46
C GLU A 645 -71.27 -72.53 9.48
N LEU A 646 -72.26 -71.77 9.96
CA LEU A 646 -73.05 -70.89 9.11
C LEU A 646 -72.22 -69.76 8.50
N ARG A 647 -71.30 -69.15 9.26
CA ARG A 647 -70.36 -68.14 8.74
C ARG A 647 -69.46 -68.73 7.66
N LYS A 648 -68.84 -69.90 7.91
CA LYS A 648 -67.99 -70.58 6.92
C LYS A 648 -68.75 -70.94 5.64
N ARG A 649 -70.01 -71.39 5.74
CA ARG A 649 -70.85 -71.67 4.57
C ARG A 649 -71.15 -70.41 3.76
N PHE A 650 -71.45 -69.30 4.43
CA PHE A 650 -71.67 -68.00 3.78
C PHE A 650 -70.38 -67.47 3.14
N ASP A 651 -69.26 -67.50 3.86
CA ASP A 651 -67.95 -67.06 3.36
C ASP A 651 -67.52 -67.89 2.14
N ALA A 652 -67.80 -69.19 2.13
CA ALA A 652 -67.55 -70.07 0.98
C ALA A 652 -68.38 -69.68 -0.25
N LEU A 653 -69.67 -69.36 -0.07
CA LEU A 653 -70.54 -68.88 -1.15
C LEU A 653 -70.03 -67.55 -1.74
N ILE A 654 -69.67 -66.60 -0.89
CA ILE A 654 -69.14 -65.29 -1.30
C ILE A 654 -67.79 -65.45 -2.01
N SER A 655 -66.90 -66.29 -1.48
CA SER A 655 -65.59 -66.56 -2.07
C SER A 655 -65.68 -67.25 -3.43
N ASP A 656 -66.59 -68.21 -3.59
CA ASP A 656 -66.81 -68.90 -4.86
C ASP A 656 -67.35 -67.95 -5.94
N ARG A 657 -68.31 -67.09 -5.60
CA ARG A 657 -68.86 -66.09 -6.52
C ARG A 657 -67.90 -64.93 -6.82
N GLY A 658 -66.98 -64.63 -5.90
CA GLY A 658 -65.92 -63.64 -6.10
C GLY A 658 -64.65 -64.18 -6.77
N LYS A 659 -64.59 -65.48 -7.10
CA LYS A 659 -63.39 -66.14 -7.60
C LYS A 659 -62.96 -65.59 -8.97
N GLY A 660 -61.71 -65.16 -9.07
CA GLY A 660 -61.14 -64.59 -10.31
C GLY A 660 -61.56 -63.14 -10.60
N LYS A 661 -62.27 -62.49 -9.68
CA LYS A 661 -62.72 -61.09 -9.78
C LYS A 661 -62.04 -60.21 -8.73
N ASP A 662 -61.97 -58.90 -8.98
CA ASP A 662 -61.43 -57.93 -8.02
C ASP A 662 -62.43 -57.71 -6.87
N THR A 663 -62.12 -58.23 -5.69
CA THR A 663 -63.00 -58.19 -4.51
C THR A 663 -63.35 -56.78 -4.05
N THR A 664 -62.57 -55.76 -4.43
CA THR A 664 -62.84 -54.36 -4.09
C THR A 664 -63.98 -53.75 -4.91
N LYS A 665 -64.27 -54.30 -6.10
CA LYS A 665 -65.25 -53.80 -7.08
C LYS A 665 -66.57 -54.57 -7.10
N LEU A 666 -66.65 -55.68 -6.36
CA LEU A 666 -67.85 -56.53 -6.35
C LEU A 666 -68.95 -55.94 -5.46
N ARG A 667 -70.19 -55.96 -5.96
CA ARG A 667 -71.38 -55.61 -5.19
C ARG A 667 -72.39 -56.76 -5.30
N PHE A 668 -72.61 -57.47 -4.19
CA PHE A 668 -73.53 -58.60 -4.11
C PHE A 668 -74.97 -58.10 -3.96
N VAL A 669 -75.84 -58.49 -4.88
CA VAL A 669 -77.28 -58.17 -4.87
C VAL A 669 -78.05 -59.46 -4.71
N ILE A 670 -78.88 -59.55 -3.67
CA ILE A 670 -79.75 -60.71 -3.43
C ILE A 670 -81.07 -60.48 -4.18
N GLU A 671 -81.42 -61.40 -5.07
CA GLU A 671 -82.65 -61.37 -5.88
C GLU A 671 -83.64 -62.49 -5.50
#